data_AF-A0A164Q7X2-F1
#
_entry.id   AF-A0A164Q7X2-F1
#
_cell.length_a   1.000
_cell.length_b   1.000
_cell.length_c   1.000
_cell.angle_alpha   90.00
_cell.angle_beta   90.00
_cell.angle_gamma   90.00
#
_symmetry.space_group_name_H-M   'P 1'
#
loop_
_entity.id
_entity.type
_entity.pdbx_description
1 polymer ?
#
loop_
_entity_poly.entity_id
_entity_poly.type
_entity_poly.pdbx_seq_one_letter_code
_entity_poly.pdbx_strand_id
1 'polypeptide(L)'
;MKSFLALALFCCCAFPFVIGTRFVCYFPNWTFYRPGAGNFKVSNIDPFLCTDLVYSFAVLNGSTYEIKIFDSWVDIDNKGYADFVALKSRNPQLKTTIAIGGWTDSHDGTTKYSDLVASPTNRAIFVQSVVKFLQDYQFDGLDLDWEYPSGESDKAGFADLMRELRNAFGTKYLLTVAVAANSTIIDKGYDVPAMAQTADYINLMAYDMHGAWEPQTDHHAPLYKRDWETVDNNIDYIVKYWIDKGLSADMINMGIPLYGKSWTLGTSVEPDFQALGAGEGAAGPFTGLAGTLGYNEICKYVKTDGWQSVDDPDQLNGPYAVSASNPKTWVSYDDTKMAGVKSQYVLDNQLGGAMVWDISTDDFHDSCGDGANPLMTTISQTVISNGSRFICYFPNWGYYRTGDGKYVVDNINASLCTDLVYAFAVLDEKTYKIVEYDPDVDLGTQQFYAKFVDLKKQNPSLKTTIAIGGWTDSHDGSDKYSKMVASSTNRATFVTSVMEFLTKYKFDGLDIDWEYPSGPSDKEGLAELMKELRAEFGSRYLLTVAVAANQIVIDQGYNVPVMAETADYINVMAYDMHGPWELLTDHHAPLYQRDWDTDPTNNVHSIINYWIAEGLPASKIMMGIPLYGKSWTLNYTYTEDATLPAPGFGPGAPGPLTKDSSGYLGYYEICNSVKNEGWEVVVDQEFKIGPYASSPNVPKTWVGYDDPAMANVKSRYVLDNGLGGAMVWDISTDDFRNTCGEGVNPIMTNISRTVGVGVSSTTTFKPSVTSTTTATSTSVLTSTSSSGETSTATAPKSTTKLSTWPRTTTAWTTRMTIFNTPFSPSSGGQITSHGNPFMLLIFVVLLMRMLNRL
;
A
#
# COMPACT_ATOMS: atom_id res chain seq x y z
N MET A 1 34.24 -36.55 43.53
CA MET A 1 35.08 -35.73 42.63
C MET A 1 34.75 -36.09 41.20
N LYS A 2 34.08 -35.18 40.49
CA LYS A 2 34.17 -34.87 39.05
C LYS A 2 32.84 -34.24 38.62
N SER A 3 32.88 -32.93 38.56
CA SER A 3 31.84 -32.03 38.07
C SER A 3 31.56 -32.31 36.60
N PHE A 4 30.30 -32.40 36.21
CA PHE A 4 29.87 -32.21 34.83
C PHE A 4 29.01 -30.95 34.78
N LEU A 5 29.59 -29.89 34.22
CA LEU A 5 28.90 -28.69 33.76
C LEU A 5 28.03 -29.12 32.56
N ALA A 6 26.72 -29.01 32.68
CA ALA A 6 25.83 -28.99 31.51
C ALA A 6 25.81 -27.55 31.00
N LEU A 7 26.49 -27.32 29.88
CA LEU A 7 26.42 -26.07 29.13
C LEU A 7 25.06 -26.06 28.42
N ALA A 8 24.11 -25.27 28.92
CA ALA A 8 22.91 -24.96 28.18
C ALA A 8 23.31 -24.07 26.99
N LEU A 9 23.35 -24.65 25.79
CA LEU A 9 23.33 -23.87 24.55
C LEU A 9 21.96 -23.17 24.50
N PHE A 10 21.92 -21.92 24.94
CA PHE A 10 20.91 -20.97 24.46
C PHE A 10 21.24 -20.74 22.99
N CYS A 11 20.59 -21.51 22.12
CA CYS A 11 20.46 -21.15 20.72
C CYS A 11 19.57 -19.90 20.70
N CYS A 12 20.19 -18.72 20.80
CA CYS A 12 19.56 -17.47 20.38
C CYS A 12 19.30 -17.65 18.88
N CYS A 13 18.12 -18.19 18.54
CA CYS A 13 17.52 -17.93 17.25
C CYS A 13 17.23 -16.43 17.25
N ALA A 14 18.22 -15.65 16.79
CA ALA A 14 17.94 -14.32 16.30
C ALA A 14 16.97 -14.55 15.14
N PHE A 15 15.68 -14.32 15.40
CA PHE A 15 14.73 -14.14 14.32
C PHE A 15 15.32 -13.05 13.42
N PRO A 16 15.55 -13.30 12.13
CA PRO A 16 15.96 -12.24 11.23
C PRO A 16 14.87 -11.18 11.32
N PHE A 17 15.23 -10.02 11.85
CA PHE A 17 14.42 -8.83 11.69
C PHE A 17 14.40 -8.62 10.17
N VAL A 18 13.26 -8.89 9.53
CA VAL A 18 13.08 -8.55 8.12
C VAL A 18 13.06 -7.04 8.09
N ILE A 19 14.21 -6.42 7.84
CA ILE A 19 14.28 -4.99 7.54
C ILE A 19 13.52 -4.83 6.23
N GLY A 20 12.42 -4.07 6.25
CA GLY A 20 11.65 -3.77 5.04
C GLY A 20 12.56 -3.23 3.94
N THR A 21 12.41 -3.76 2.74
CA THR A 21 13.15 -3.40 1.54
C THR A 21 12.82 -1.97 1.11
N ARG A 22 13.86 -1.19 0.78
CA ARG A 22 13.72 0.24 0.45
C ARG A 22 13.43 0.44 -1.04
N PHE A 23 12.74 1.52 -1.35
CA PHE A 23 12.68 2.06 -2.71
C PHE A 23 12.98 3.55 -2.68
N VAL A 24 14.18 3.90 -3.15
CA VAL A 24 14.74 5.26 -3.13
C VAL A 24 14.53 5.93 -4.47
N CYS A 25 13.89 7.10 -4.45
CA CYS A 25 13.43 7.78 -5.66
C CYS A 25 14.00 9.18 -5.78
N TYR A 26 14.80 9.44 -6.83
CA TYR A 26 15.40 10.75 -7.07
C TYR A 26 14.47 11.67 -7.85
N PHE A 27 14.32 12.90 -7.36
CA PHE A 27 13.52 13.96 -7.97
C PHE A 27 14.41 15.17 -8.30
N PRO A 28 14.74 15.40 -9.58
CA PRO A 28 15.49 16.57 -9.99
C PRO A 28 14.59 17.81 -10.13
N ASN A 29 15.00 18.93 -9.55
CA ASN A 29 14.18 20.15 -9.52
C ASN A 29 14.04 20.84 -10.88
N TRP A 30 15.01 20.69 -11.79
CA TRP A 30 14.95 21.30 -13.13
C TRP A 30 13.86 20.71 -14.03
N THR A 31 13.29 19.57 -13.62
CA THR A 31 12.13 18.97 -14.29
C THR A 31 10.91 19.91 -14.28
N PHE A 32 10.90 20.88 -13.35
CA PHE A 32 9.98 22.02 -13.31
C PHE A 32 9.96 22.82 -14.62
N TYR A 33 11.06 22.88 -15.35
CA TYR A 33 11.19 23.66 -16.59
C TYR A 33 10.99 22.85 -17.87
N ARG A 34 10.82 21.52 -17.78
CA ARG A 34 10.60 20.69 -18.97
C ARG A 34 9.32 21.13 -19.70
N PRO A 35 9.34 21.10 -21.04
CA PRO A 35 8.23 21.61 -21.84
C PRO A 35 7.05 20.63 -21.87
N GLY A 36 5.84 21.19 -21.96
CA GLY A 36 4.61 20.43 -22.22
C GLY A 36 4.37 19.29 -21.24
N ALA A 37 4.13 18.08 -21.76
CA ALA A 37 3.87 16.88 -20.98
C ALA A 37 5.12 16.31 -20.28
N GLY A 38 6.31 16.86 -20.55
CA GLY A 38 7.52 16.52 -19.81
C GLY A 38 7.65 17.27 -18.48
N ASN A 39 6.77 18.25 -18.21
CA ASN A 39 6.79 19.05 -17.00
C ASN A 39 6.46 18.20 -15.77
N PHE A 40 7.40 18.11 -14.83
CA PHE A 40 7.23 17.31 -13.62
C PHE A 40 7.55 18.17 -12.38
N LYS A 41 6.67 18.14 -11.39
CA LYS A 41 6.74 18.95 -10.16
C LYS A 41 6.49 18.07 -8.95
N VAL A 42 6.75 18.60 -7.76
CA VAL A 42 6.43 17.93 -6.48
C VAL A 42 4.97 17.46 -6.42
N SER A 43 4.03 18.24 -6.96
CA SER A 43 2.61 17.88 -7.01
C SER A 43 2.30 16.64 -7.86
N ASN A 44 3.21 16.22 -8.74
CA ASN A 44 3.08 15.00 -9.55
C ASN A 44 3.57 13.76 -8.81
N ILE A 45 4.30 13.91 -7.70
CA ILE A 45 4.84 12.81 -6.94
C ILE A 45 3.71 12.09 -6.19
N ASP A 46 3.61 10.79 -6.43
CA ASP A 46 2.88 9.89 -5.55
C ASP A 46 3.80 9.47 -4.38
N PRO A 47 3.58 9.99 -3.16
CA PRO A 47 4.46 9.73 -2.02
C PRO A 47 4.34 8.29 -1.49
N PHE A 48 3.46 7.46 -2.06
CA PHE A 48 3.26 6.08 -1.64
C PHE A 48 4.06 5.07 -2.46
N LEU A 49 4.55 5.46 -3.65
CA LEU A 49 5.34 4.56 -4.49
C LEU A 49 6.71 4.25 -3.88
N CYS A 50 7.31 5.21 -3.18
CA CYS A 50 8.67 5.13 -2.65
C CYS A 50 8.67 5.14 -1.11
N THR A 51 9.70 4.54 -0.51
CA THR A 51 9.96 4.66 0.93
C THR A 51 10.75 5.92 1.26
N ASP A 52 11.64 6.32 0.33
CA ASP A 52 12.56 7.44 0.48
C ASP A 52 12.55 8.27 -0.81
N LEU A 53 12.42 9.58 -0.67
CA LEU A 53 12.51 10.53 -1.77
C LEU A 53 13.74 11.43 -1.58
N VAL A 54 14.53 11.57 -2.64
CA VAL A 54 15.75 12.37 -2.67
C VAL A 54 15.53 13.59 -3.57
N TYR A 55 15.61 14.79 -2.99
CA TYR A 55 15.52 16.03 -3.75
C TYR A 55 16.88 16.35 -4.37
N SER A 56 16.94 16.49 -5.69
CA SER A 56 18.16 16.71 -6.46
C SER A 56 18.12 18.09 -7.14
N PHE A 57 19.04 19.02 -6.90
CA PHE A 57 20.20 18.96 -6.00
C PHE A 57 20.35 20.29 -5.24
N ALA A 58 21.09 20.24 -4.14
CA ALA A 58 21.89 21.36 -3.65
C ALA A 58 23.31 21.31 -4.26
N VAL A 59 24.07 22.40 -4.16
CA VAL A 59 25.42 22.51 -4.75
C VAL A 59 26.46 22.98 -3.74
N LEU A 60 27.73 22.70 -4.01
CA LEU A 60 28.84 23.15 -3.17
C LEU A 60 29.35 24.54 -3.61
N ASN A 61 29.43 25.48 -2.66
CA ASN A 61 30.10 26.76 -2.90
C ASN A 61 31.63 26.57 -2.92
N GLY A 62 32.26 26.72 -4.09
CA GLY A 62 33.71 26.51 -4.24
C GLY A 62 34.62 27.52 -3.55
N SER A 63 34.08 28.58 -2.93
CA SER A 63 34.86 29.56 -2.15
C SER A 63 34.68 29.42 -0.65
N THR A 64 33.48 29.10 -0.18
CA THR A 64 33.18 28.98 1.26
C THR A 64 33.11 27.55 1.74
N TYR A 65 32.96 26.58 0.84
CA TYR A 65 32.72 25.16 1.13
C TYR A 65 31.43 24.89 1.90
N GLU A 66 30.46 25.79 1.81
CA GLU A 66 29.12 25.61 2.37
C GLU A 66 28.18 24.97 1.32
N ILE A 67 27.22 24.17 1.80
CA ILE A 67 26.07 23.76 0.99
C ILE A 67 25.24 24.99 0.58
N LYS A 68 24.82 25.02 -0.68
CA LYS A 68 24.10 26.14 -1.28
C LYS A 68 22.88 25.64 -2.07
N ILE A 69 21.80 26.41 -2.00
CA ILE A 69 20.61 26.23 -2.84
C ILE A 69 21.01 26.32 -4.32
N PHE A 70 20.57 25.37 -5.13
CA PHE A 70 20.87 25.34 -6.56
C PHE A 70 20.02 26.34 -7.34
N ASP A 71 18.69 26.29 -7.18
CA ASP A 71 17.75 27.18 -7.87
C ASP A 71 16.78 27.79 -6.86
N SER A 72 17.10 28.98 -6.34
CA SER A 72 16.26 29.66 -5.36
C SER A 72 14.84 29.95 -5.86
N TRP A 73 14.63 30.07 -7.18
CA TRP A 73 13.30 30.35 -7.70
C TRP A 73 12.40 29.13 -7.63
N VAL A 74 12.89 27.93 -7.97
CA VAL A 74 12.12 26.68 -7.81
C VAL A 74 12.06 26.27 -6.34
N ASP A 75 13.22 26.23 -5.69
CA ASP A 75 13.39 25.62 -4.37
C ASP A 75 12.72 26.44 -3.26
N ILE A 76 12.76 27.78 -3.36
CA ILE A 76 12.28 28.71 -2.32
C ILE A 76 11.05 29.49 -2.79
N ASP A 77 11.17 30.27 -3.87
CA ASP A 77 10.07 31.18 -4.29
C ASP A 77 8.81 30.40 -4.71
N ASN A 78 8.99 29.22 -5.33
CA ASN A 78 7.92 28.28 -5.68
C ASN A 78 7.78 27.12 -4.69
N LYS A 79 8.38 27.23 -3.50
CA LYS A 79 8.22 26.28 -2.39
C LYS A 79 8.66 24.84 -2.69
N GLY A 80 9.56 24.60 -3.64
CA GLY A 80 10.02 23.25 -4.00
C GLY A 80 10.42 22.40 -2.79
N TYR A 81 11.27 22.93 -1.90
CA TYR A 81 11.67 22.20 -0.69
C TYR A 81 10.51 21.99 0.30
N ALA A 82 9.75 23.04 0.57
CA ALA A 82 8.66 22.99 1.56
C ALA A 82 7.55 22.02 1.13
N ASP A 83 7.15 22.06 -0.14
CA ASP A 83 6.13 21.17 -0.69
C ASP A 83 6.62 19.72 -0.73
N PHE A 84 7.91 19.50 -1.01
CA PHE A 84 8.50 18.15 -1.05
C PHE A 84 8.53 17.51 0.32
N VAL A 85 9.00 18.22 1.35
CA VAL A 85 8.97 17.73 2.74
C VAL A 85 7.52 17.54 3.22
N ALA A 86 6.59 18.39 2.77
CA ALA A 86 5.17 18.28 3.11
C ALA A 86 4.48 17.04 2.53
N LEU A 87 5.10 16.31 1.59
CA LEU A 87 4.60 14.99 1.15
C LEU A 87 4.43 14.01 2.33
N LYS A 88 5.20 14.20 3.42
CA LYS A 88 5.05 13.44 4.67
C LYS A 88 3.69 13.61 5.35
N SER A 89 2.95 14.67 5.05
CA SER A 89 1.56 14.83 5.54
C SER A 89 0.60 13.81 4.92
N ARG A 90 0.90 13.34 3.70
CA ARG A 90 0.16 12.27 3.01
C ARG A 90 0.72 10.90 3.36
N ASN A 91 2.04 10.78 3.52
CA ASN A 91 2.71 9.56 3.95
C ASN A 91 3.64 9.83 5.15
N PRO A 92 3.17 9.69 6.40
CA PRO A 92 3.97 10.02 7.60
C PRO A 92 5.25 9.20 7.77
N GLN A 93 5.37 8.05 7.10
CA GLN A 93 6.57 7.20 7.14
C GLN A 93 7.63 7.57 6.10
N LEU A 94 7.25 8.31 5.05
CA LEU A 94 8.14 8.74 3.97
C LEU A 94 9.36 9.47 4.52
N LYS A 95 10.55 9.14 4.01
CA LYS A 95 11.77 9.92 4.26
C LYS A 95 12.05 10.85 3.10
N THR A 96 12.45 12.08 3.42
CA THR A 96 12.77 13.12 2.45
C THR A 96 14.19 13.60 2.70
N THR A 97 15.13 13.30 1.80
CA THR A 97 16.53 13.76 1.89
C THR A 97 16.84 14.79 0.79
N ILE A 98 17.90 15.56 0.99
CA ILE A 98 18.45 16.47 -0.02
C ILE A 98 19.78 15.89 -0.53
N ALA A 99 19.93 15.74 -1.84
CA ALA A 99 21.20 15.37 -2.44
C ALA A 99 22.05 16.61 -2.74
N ILE A 100 23.36 16.50 -2.54
CA ILE A 100 24.34 17.50 -2.96
C ILE A 100 25.34 16.90 -3.95
N GLY A 101 25.61 17.63 -5.02
CA GLY A 101 26.54 17.23 -6.06
C GLY A 101 25.83 16.91 -7.37
N GLY A 102 25.86 15.64 -7.75
CA GLY A 102 25.52 15.14 -9.07
C GLY A 102 26.58 15.50 -10.11
N TRP A 103 26.44 14.90 -11.30
CA TRP A 103 27.37 15.05 -12.41
C TRP A 103 27.78 16.49 -12.70
N THR A 104 26.81 17.41 -12.81
CA THR A 104 27.10 18.79 -13.24
C THR A 104 27.88 19.58 -12.19
N ASP A 105 27.54 19.45 -10.90
CA ASP A 105 28.23 20.19 -9.85
C ASP A 105 29.61 19.60 -9.54
N SER A 106 29.75 18.28 -9.68
CA SER A 106 31.02 17.57 -9.49
C SER A 106 32.02 17.81 -10.63
N HIS A 107 31.52 18.08 -11.83
CA HIS A 107 32.32 18.33 -13.04
C HIS A 107 32.22 19.78 -13.55
N ASP A 108 32.11 20.76 -12.65
CA ASP A 108 32.04 22.19 -13.01
C ASP A 108 33.37 22.81 -13.48
N GLY A 109 34.43 21.99 -13.58
CA GLY A 109 35.78 22.39 -13.98
C GLY A 109 36.66 22.91 -12.84
N THR A 110 36.19 22.83 -11.59
CA THR A 110 36.95 23.22 -10.39
C THR A 110 37.40 22.01 -9.56
N THR A 111 38.25 22.24 -8.55
CA THR A 111 38.71 21.24 -7.59
C THR A 111 37.91 21.27 -6.28
N LYS A 112 36.76 21.95 -6.23
CA LYS A 112 36.08 22.31 -4.98
C LYS A 112 35.76 21.14 -4.04
N TYR A 113 35.41 19.97 -4.58
CA TYR A 113 35.14 18.77 -3.78
C TYR A 113 36.43 18.14 -3.24
N SER A 114 37.48 18.04 -4.05
CA SER A 114 38.81 17.61 -3.58
C SER A 114 39.37 18.59 -2.53
N ASP A 115 39.22 19.91 -2.73
CA ASP A 115 39.63 20.94 -1.78
C ASP A 115 38.82 20.91 -0.49
N LEU A 116 37.52 20.57 -0.57
CA LEU A 116 36.67 20.33 0.60
C LEU A 116 37.24 19.19 1.43
N VAL A 117 37.47 18.02 0.83
CA VAL A 117 37.86 16.83 1.59
C VAL A 117 39.32 16.84 2.04
N ALA A 118 40.21 17.57 1.35
CA ALA A 118 41.61 17.69 1.70
C ALA A 118 41.87 18.53 2.97
N SER A 119 40.91 19.33 3.42
CA SER A 119 41.08 20.27 4.54
C SER A 119 40.07 20.00 5.67
N PRO A 120 40.51 19.61 6.88
CA PRO A 120 39.62 19.46 8.04
C PRO A 120 38.85 20.75 8.39
N THR A 121 39.41 21.92 8.06
CA THR A 121 38.71 23.20 8.26
C THR A 121 37.56 23.36 7.27
N ASN A 122 37.76 22.99 5.99
CA ASN A 122 36.71 23.08 4.98
C ASN A 122 35.60 22.07 5.27
N ARG A 123 35.95 20.83 5.65
CA ARG A 123 34.98 19.83 6.08
C ARG A 123 34.16 20.30 7.28
N ALA A 124 34.80 20.91 8.29
CA ALA A 124 34.08 21.45 9.45
C ALA A 124 33.07 22.54 9.06
N ILE A 125 33.42 23.43 8.12
CA ILE A 125 32.50 24.45 7.58
C ILE A 125 31.33 23.78 6.86
N PHE A 126 31.62 22.83 5.98
CA PHE A 126 30.62 22.09 5.23
C PHE A 126 29.63 21.37 6.16
N VAL A 127 30.13 20.58 7.11
CA VAL A 127 29.31 19.83 8.09
C VAL A 127 28.38 20.76 8.86
N GLN A 128 28.89 21.91 9.33
CA GLN A 128 28.06 22.90 10.03
C GLN A 128 26.98 23.49 9.12
N SER A 129 27.33 23.82 7.87
CA SER A 129 26.37 24.35 6.90
C SER A 129 25.28 23.34 6.53
N VAL A 130 25.61 22.06 6.40
CA VAL A 130 24.67 20.97 6.13
C VAL A 130 23.69 20.81 7.29
N VAL A 131 24.16 20.72 8.53
CA VAL A 131 23.27 20.59 9.70
C VAL A 131 22.29 21.76 9.75
N LYS A 132 22.77 22.98 9.47
CA LYS A 132 21.91 24.15 9.39
C LYS A 132 20.89 24.03 8.25
N PHE A 133 21.31 23.60 7.06
CA PHE A 133 20.44 23.43 5.90
C PHE A 133 19.31 22.43 6.18
N LEU A 134 19.62 21.26 6.76
CA LEU A 134 18.64 20.24 7.13
C LEU A 134 17.63 20.78 8.17
N GLN A 135 18.08 21.59 9.12
CA GLN A 135 17.21 22.23 10.11
C GLN A 135 16.31 23.30 9.50
N ASP A 136 16.85 24.16 8.64
CA ASP A 136 16.10 25.27 8.05
C ASP A 136 14.98 24.74 7.12
N TYR A 137 15.25 23.67 6.36
CA TYR A 137 14.34 23.14 5.35
C TYR A 137 13.63 21.83 5.74
N GLN A 138 13.88 21.31 6.94
CA GLN A 138 13.17 20.16 7.52
C GLN A 138 13.35 18.82 6.76
N PHE A 139 14.48 18.65 6.06
CA PHE A 139 14.86 17.38 5.46
C PHE A 139 15.27 16.36 6.54
N ASP A 140 15.00 15.08 6.28
CA ASP A 140 15.33 13.94 7.15
C ASP A 140 16.78 13.49 7.02
N GLY A 141 17.54 14.01 6.04
CA GLY A 141 18.95 13.66 5.86
C GLY A 141 19.60 14.25 4.61
N LEU A 142 20.87 13.89 4.42
CA LEU A 142 21.72 14.29 3.29
C LEU A 142 22.10 13.05 2.46
N ASP A 143 21.98 13.16 1.15
CA ASP A 143 22.59 12.25 0.19
C ASP A 143 23.83 12.91 -0.45
N LEU A 144 24.98 12.23 -0.38
CA LEU A 144 26.23 12.68 -1.00
C LEU A 144 26.37 12.06 -2.38
N ASP A 145 26.37 12.90 -3.41
CA ASP A 145 26.50 12.48 -4.80
C ASP A 145 27.71 13.17 -5.46
N TRP A 146 28.91 12.89 -4.94
CA TRP A 146 30.15 13.39 -5.54
C TRP A 146 30.64 12.43 -6.63
N GLU A 147 30.67 12.91 -7.87
CA GLU A 147 31.04 12.14 -9.05
C GLU A 147 32.39 12.61 -9.66
N TYR A 148 33.53 11.95 -9.45
CA TYR A 148 33.81 10.98 -8.40
C TYR A 148 35.11 11.33 -7.64
N PRO A 149 35.19 11.05 -6.33
CA PRO A 149 36.46 11.11 -5.61
C PRO A 149 37.52 10.25 -6.31
N SER A 150 38.75 10.77 -6.41
CA SER A 150 39.81 10.05 -7.14
C SER A 150 41.18 10.25 -6.51
N GLY A 151 41.85 9.13 -6.23
CA GLY A 151 43.19 9.10 -5.66
C GLY A 151 43.17 9.05 -4.13
N GLU A 152 44.34 8.74 -3.56
CA GLU A 152 44.43 8.41 -2.13
C GLU A 152 44.05 9.57 -1.19
N SER A 153 44.30 10.82 -1.60
CA SER A 153 43.91 12.00 -0.81
C SER A 153 42.39 12.17 -0.75
N ASP A 154 41.71 12.08 -1.90
CA ASP A 154 40.26 12.24 -1.99
C ASP A 154 39.55 11.09 -1.29
N LYS A 155 40.03 9.85 -1.46
CA LYS A 155 39.52 8.67 -0.76
C LYS A 155 39.57 8.83 0.75
N ALA A 156 40.74 9.17 1.30
CA ALA A 156 40.91 9.34 2.74
C ALA A 156 40.10 10.53 3.27
N GLY A 157 40.11 11.65 2.55
CA GLY A 157 39.35 12.85 2.92
C GLY A 157 37.85 12.65 2.87
N PHE A 158 37.33 11.90 1.89
CA PHE A 158 35.91 11.56 1.79
C PHE A 158 35.47 10.67 2.96
N ALA A 159 36.30 9.69 3.34
CA ALA A 159 36.06 8.88 4.53
C ALA A 159 36.04 9.73 5.82
N ASP A 160 36.93 10.72 5.94
CA ASP A 160 36.91 11.66 7.06
C ASP A 160 35.65 12.52 7.07
N LEU A 161 35.24 13.04 5.91
CA LEU A 161 34.01 13.81 5.77
C LEU A 161 32.79 13.00 6.21
N MET A 162 32.69 11.75 5.77
CA MET A 162 31.62 10.81 6.16
C MET A 162 31.57 10.59 7.68
N ARG A 163 32.73 10.40 8.33
CA ARG A 163 32.82 10.25 9.80
C ARG A 163 32.37 11.52 10.52
N GLU A 164 32.80 12.69 10.02
CA GLU A 164 32.45 13.98 10.61
C GLU A 164 30.95 14.29 10.46
N LEU A 165 30.36 14.00 9.30
CA LEU A 165 28.91 14.09 9.07
C LEU A 165 28.14 13.14 9.97
N ARG A 166 28.51 11.85 10.04
CA ARG A 166 27.84 10.88 10.92
C ARG A 166 27.90 11.32 12.38
N ASN A 167 29.04 11.81 12.85
CA ASN A 167 29.17 12.34 14.21
C ASN A 167 28.25 13.54 14.47
N ALA A 168 28.08 14.43 13.48
CA ALA A 168 27.20 15.58 13.60
C ALA A 168 25.70 15.20 13.51
N PHE A 169 25.37 14.17 12.73
CA PHE A 169 23.99 13.73 12.50
C PHE A 169 23.46 12.87 13.66
N GLY A 170 24.33 12.04 14.25
CA GLY A 170 23.92 11.00 15.19
C GLY A 170 22.89 10.07 14.56
N THR A 171 21.79 9.84 15.29
CA THR A 171 20.62 9.08 14.80
C THR A 171 19.49 9.98 14.27
N LYS A 172 19.70 11.30 14.26
CA LYS A 172 18.64 12.26 13.90
C LYS A 172 18.45 12.39 12.39
N TYR A 173 19.54 12.37 11.63
CA TYR A 173 19.53 12.58 10.19
C TYR A 173 20.12 11.37 9.46
N LEU A 174 19.54 11.04 8.31
CA LEU A 174 20.08 10.05 7.38
C LEU A 174 21.33 10.61 6.69
N LEU A 175 22.33 9.74 6.50
CA LEU A 175 23.51 9.97 5.67
C LEU A 175 23.58 8.86 4.63
N THR A 176 23.27 9.19 3.39
CA THR A 176 23.28 8.27 2.26
C THR A 176 24.28 8.73 1.22
N VAL A 177 24.70 7.83 0.32
CA VAL A 177 25.72 8.13 -0.68
C VAL A 177 25.32 7.50 -2.01
N ALA A 178 25.24 8.30 -3.07
CA ALA A 178 25.19 7.80 -4.44
C ALA A 178 26.60 7.38 -4.87
N VAL A 179 26.74 6.14 -5.36
CA VAL A 179 28.05 5.55 -5.63
C VAL A 179 28.16 4.93 -7.01
N ALA A 180 29.39 4.92 -7.53
CA ALA A 180 29.69 4.46 -8.89
C ALA A 180 29.51 2.95 -9.06
N ALA A 181 29.05 2.55 -10.24
CA ALA A 181 29.02 1.16 -10.70
C ALA A 181 30.27 0.79 -11.53
N ASN A 182 31.47 1.13 -11.05
CA ASN A 182 32.73 0.82 -11.74
C ASN A 182 33.84 0.48 -10.74
N SER A 183 34.42 -0.72 -10.85
CA SER A 183 35.42 -1.22 -9.89
C SER A 183 36.68 -0.35 -9.80
N THR A 184 37.09 0.29 -10.89
CA THR A 184 38.25 1.20 -10.88
C THR A 184 37.96 2.50 -10.13
N ILE A 185 36.75 3.05 -10.27
CA ILE A 185 36.32 4.21 -9.49
C ILE A 185 36.21 3.82 -8.02
N ILE A 186 35.62 2.66 -7.71
CA ILE A 186 35.50 2.16 -6.34
C ILE A 186 36.87 2.08 -5.66
N ASP A 187 37.83 1.44 -6.32
CA ASP A 187 39.18 1.28 -5.80
C ASP A 187 39.93 2.58 -5.60
N LYS A 188 39.61 3.64 -6.36
CA LYS A 188 40.31 4.92 -6.28
C LYS A 188 39.63 5.94 -5.38
N GLY A 189 38.31 5.87 -5.24
CA GLY A 189 37.50 6.92 -4.61
C GLY A 189 36.95 6.58 -3.23
N TYR A 190 36.74 5.29 -2.91
CA TYR A 190 35.98 4.92 -1.73
C TYR A 190 36.77 4.08 -0.72
N ASP A 191 36.71 4.48 0.56
CA ASP A 191 37.05 3.64 1.70
C ASP A 191 35.80 2.88 2.13
N VAL A 192 35.56 1.73 1.48
CA VAL A 192 34.33 0.95 1.64
C VAL A 192 34.07 0.53 3.10
N PRO A 193 35.06 0.04 3.88
CA PRO A 193 34.87 -0.23 5.31
C PRO A 193 34.49 1.00 6.13
N ALA A 194 35.03 2.18 5.82
CA ALA A 194 34.63 3.41 6.50
C ALA A 194 33.20 3.82 6.15
N MET A 195 32.80 3.68 4.89
CA MET A 195 31.43 3.93 4.45
C MET A 195 30.43 2.98 5.12
N ALA A 196 30.76 1.69 5.24
CA ALA A 196 29.93 0.70 5.95
C ALA A 196 29.67 1.07 7.42
N GLN A 197 30.56 1.85 8.06
CA GLN A 197 30.41 2.31 9.44
C GLN A 197 29.68 3.65 9.57
N THR A 198 29.52 4.39 8.47
CA THR A 198 29.09 5.79 8.51
C THR A 198 27.85 6.08 7.70
N ALA A 199 27.61 5.41 6.58
CA ALA A 199 26.37 5.54 5.80
C ALA A 199 25.23 4.75 6.45
N ASP A 200 23.99 5.22 6.31
CA ASP A 200 22.81 4.37 6.60
C ASP A 200 22.64 3.31 5.51
N TYR A 201 22.88 3.70 4.25
CA TYR A 201 22.93 2.83 3.07
C TYR A 201 23.58 3.58 1.90
N ILE A 202 23.95 2.84 0.85
CA ILE A 202 24.41 3.38 -0.43
C ILE A 202 23.33 3.24 -1.51
N ASN A 203 23.35 4.18 -2.45
CA ASN A 203 22.54 4.17 -3.65
C ASN A 203 23.46 3.86 -4.84
N LEU A 204 23.50 2.61 -5.27
CA LEU A 204 24.39 2.17 -6.34
C LEU A 204 23.85 2.62 -7.70
N MET A 205 24.58 3.49 -8.39
CA MET A 205 24.22 3.98 -9.73
C MET A 205 24.49 2.92 -10.80
N ALA A 206 23.71 1.84 -10.77
CA ALA A 206 23.86 0.62 -11.57
C ALA A 206 23.36 0.81 -13.03
N TYR A 207 23.75 1.91 -13.64
CA TYR A 207 23.40 2.37 -14.97
C TYR A 207 24.56 3.18 -15.56
N ASP A 208 24.41 3.62 -16.81
CA ASP A 208 25.43 4.35 -17.57
C ASP A 208 26.76 3.58 -17.74
N MET A 209 26.66 2.25 -17.77
CA MET A 209 27.78 1.34 -18.04
C MET A 209 28.23 1.38 -19.51
N HIS A 210 27.32 1.76 -20.42
CA HIS A 210 27.54 1.92 -21.86
C HIS A 210 26.80 3.16 -22.38
N GLY A 211 27.33 3.82 -23.41
CA GLY A 211 26.75 5.06 -23.95
C GLY A 211 27.47 5.55 -25.19
N ALA A 212 26.97 6.63 -25.81
CA ALA A 212 27.49 7.15 -27.08
C ALA A 212 28.91 7.73 -27.06
N TRP A 213 29.57 7.72 -25.89
CA TRP A 213 31.02 7.86 -25.78
C TRP A 213 31.78 6.64 -26.33
N GLU A 214 31.10 5.51 -26.51
CA GLU A 214 31.59 4.30 -27.17
C GLU A 214 31.16 4.26 -28.64
N PRO A 215 32.00 3.69 -29.53
CA PRO A 215 31.68 3.60 -30.95
C PRO A 215 30.62 2.55 -31.27
N GLN A 216 30.28 1.68 -30.32
CA GLN A 216 29.36 0.56 -30.51
C GLN A 216 28.16 0.71 -29.57
N THR A 217 26.98 0.33 -30.05
CA THR A 217 25.76 0.30 -29.24
C THR A 217 25.82 -0.78 -28.18
N ASP A 218 25.35 -0.49 -26.98
CA ASP A 218 25.12 -1.53 -25.98
C ASP A 218 24.07 -1.15 -24.93
N HIS A 219 23.65 -2.12 -24.11
CA HIS A 219 22.74 -1.89 -23.00
C HIS A 219 23.44 -1.08 -21.90
N HIS A 220 22.88 0.06 -21.48
CA HIS A 220 23.55 0.93 -20.50
C HIS A 220 23.43 0.46 -19.04
N ALA A 221 22.58 -0.52 -18.76
CA ALA A 221 22.39 -1.10 -17.44
C ALA A 221 22.24 -2.64 -17.50
N PRO A 222 23.27 -3.38 -17.96
CA PRO A 222 23.18 -4.82 -18.15
C PRO A 222 23.15 -5.56 -16.80
N LEU A 223 22.17 -6.45 -16.57
CA LEU A 223 22.03 -7.14 -15.28
C LEU A 223 23.11 -8.21 -15.10
N TYR A 224 23.31 -9.03 -16.13
CA TYR A 224 24.28 -10.12 -16.13
C TYR A 224 25.26 -10.01 -17.31
N LYS A 225 26.42 -10.64 -17.14
CA LYS A 225 27.39 -10.82 -18.22
C LYS A 225 26.83 -11.71 -19.33
N ARG A 226 27.04 -11.32 -20.58
CA ARG A 226 26.73 -12.13 -21.78
C ARG A 226 27.93 -12.99 -22.19
N ASP A 227 27.67 -14.15 -22.81
CA ASP A 227 28.70 -15.15 -23.16
C ASP A 227 29.83 -14.61 -24.05
N TRP A 228 29.56 -13.58 -24.85
CA TRP A 228 30.54 -12.98 -25.76
C TRP A 228 31.32 -11.82 -25.13
N GLU A 229 30.97 -11.38 -23.92
CA GLU A 229 31.66 -10.29 -23.24
C GLU A 229 32.97 -10.77 -22.61
N THR A 230 34.02 -9.96 -22.73
CA THR A 230 35.33 -10.27 -22.16
C THR A 230 35.61 -9.54 -20.85
N VAL A 231 34.80 -8.54 -20.51
CA VAL A 231 34.94 -7.68 -19.33
C VAL A 231 33.69 -7.82 -18.46
N ASP A 232 33.87 -7.79 -17.14
CA ASP A 232 32.75 -7.79 -16.19
C ASP A 232 32.25 -6.36 -15.98
N ASN A 233 31.40 -5.87 -16.90
CA ASN A 233 30.76 -4.56 -16.84
C ASN A 233 29.23 -4.72 -16.73
N ASN A 234 28.78 -5.30 -15.62
CA ASN A 234 27.37 -5.58 -15.35
C ASN A 234 27.02 -5.40 -13.87
N ILE A 235 25.73 -5.32 -13.60
CA ILE A 235 25.17 -5.05 -12.27
C ILE A 235 25.52 -6.17 -11.28
N ASP A 236 25.39 -7.44 -11.69
CA ASP A 236 25.67 -8.57 -10.80
C ASP A 236 27.13 -8.58 -10.30
N TYR A 237 28.08 -8.33 -11.20
CA TYR A 237 29.49 -8.22 -10.85
C TYR A 237 29.73 -7.07 -9.86
N ILE A 238 29.20 -5.88 -10.14
CA ILE A 238 29.52 -4.70 -9.33
C ILE A 238 28.87 -4.73 -7.95
N VAL A 239 27.67 -5.31 -7.82
CA VAL A 239 27.03 -5.58 -6.52
C VAL A 239 27.92 -6.49 -5.68
N LYS A 240 28.36 -7.62 -6.25
CA LYS A 240 29.28 -8.55 -5.58
C LYS A 240 30.61 -7.88 -5.23
N TYR A 241 31.12 -7.02 -6.10
CA TYR A 241 32.35 -6.28 -5.86
C TYR A 241 32.25 -5.35 -4.64
N TRP A 242 31.14 -4.61 -4.48
CA TRP A 242 30.89 -3.79 -3.30
C TRP A 242 30.82 -4.62 -2.00
N ILE A 243 30.17 -5.79 -2.07
CA ILE A 243 30.08 -6.73 -0.95
C ILE A 243 31.48 -7.26 -0.58
N ASP A 244 32.26 -7.69 -1.57
CA ASP A 244 33.64 -8.17 -1.39
C ASP A 244 34.58 -7.12 -0.79
N LYS A 245 34.29 -5.83 -1.04
CA LYS A 245 35.03 -4.70 -0.44
C LYS A 245 34.62 -4.38 0.99
N GLY A 246 33.55 -4.98 1.51
CA GLY A 246 33.19 -4.94 2.93
C GLY A 246 31.85 -4.27 3.25
N LEU A 247 30.99 -3.99 2.27
CA LEU A 247 29.59 -3.64 2.53
C LEU A 247 28.75 -4.91 2.76
N SER A 248 27.73 -4.81 3.61
CA SER A 248 26.69 -5.84 3.67
C SER A 248 25.64 -5.61 2.58
N ALA A 249 25.01 -6.68 2.10
CA ALA A 249 24.04 -6.63 1.01
C ALA A 249 22.85 -5.70 1.32
N ASP A 250 22.37 -5.71 2.58
CA ASP A 250 21.25 -4.90 3.08
C ASP A 250 21.52 -3.38 3.13
N MET A 251 22.77 -2.97 2.92
CA MET A 251 23.16 -1.57 2.75
C MET A 251 23.12 -1.09 1.29
N ILE A 252 22.90 -1.97 0.32
CA ILE A 252 22.96 -1.63 -1.10
C ILE A 252 21.55 -1.45 -1.66
N ASN A 253 21.19 -0.23 -2.05
CA ASN A 253 20.02 -0.01 -2.90
C ASN A 253 20.46 0.00 -4.36
N MET A 254 20.00 -0.95 -5.16
CA MET A 254 20.43 -1.13 -6.54
C MET A 254 19.71 -0.18 -7.50
N GLY A 255 20.46 0.57 -8.30
CA GLY A 255 19.93 1.46 -9.32
C GLY A 255 19.21 0.73 -10.46
N ILE A 256 18.02 1.19 -10.81
CA ILE A 256 17.23 0.79 -11.98
C ILE A 256 16.92 2.09 -12.75
N PRO A 257 17.41 2.25 -14.00
CA PRO A 257 17.20 3.49 -14.75
C PRO A 257 15.76 3.61 -15.26
N LEU A 258 15.21 4.83 -15.22
CA LEU A 258 13.90 5.16 -15.82
C LEU A 258 14.05 5.88 -17.17
N TYR A 259 15.19 5.68 -17.82
CA TYR A 259 15.60 6.28 -19.08
C TYR A 259 16.45 5.28 -19.87
N GLY A 260 16.81 5.64 -21.10
CA GLY A 260 17.72 4.87 -21.94
C GLY A 260 18.85 5.72 -22.53
N LYS A 261 19.94 5.05 -22.97
CA LYS A 261 21.04 5.69 -23.72
C LYS A 261 20.89 5.43 -25.21
N SER A 262 21.13 6.46 -26.02
CA SER A 262 20.85 6.42 -27.45
C SER A 262 22.02 6.80 -28.34
N TRP A 263 22.06 6.18 -29.51
CA TRP A 263 23.03 6.39 -30.58
C TRP A 263 22.31 6.73 -31.88
N THR A 264 22.97 7.52 -32.72
CA THR A 264 22.64 7.60 -34.14
C THR A 264 23.42 6.52 -34.89
N LEU A 265 22.74 5.68 -35.68
CA LEU A 265 23.37 4.66 -36.52
C LEU A 265 23.62 5.16 -37.94
N GLY A 266 24.66 4.63 -38.58
CA GLY A 266 24.91 4.88 -40.00
C GLY A 266 23.78 4.31 -40.90
N THR A 267 23.57 4.91 -42.07
CA THR A 267 22.44 4.56 -42.97
C THR A 267 22.45 3.14 -43.52
N SER A 268 23.58 2.43 -43.44
CA SER A 268 23.75 1.04 -43.87
C SER A 268 24.13 0.10 -42.72
N VAL A 269 23.99 0.55 -41.47
CA VAL A 269 24.28 -0.25 -40.28
C VAL A 269 22.99 -0.94 -39.85
N GLU A 270 23.04 -2.26 -39.73
CA GLU A 270 21.93 -3.00 -39.14
C GLU A 270 21.88 -2.74 -37.63
N PRO A 271 20.70 -2.43 -37.08
CA PRO A 271 20.56 -2.16 -35.67
C PRO A 271 20.64 -3.48 -34.90
N ASP A 272 21.61 -3.57 -34.00
CA ASP A 272 21.78 -4.68 -33.07
C ASP A 272 22.62 -4.20 -31.88
N PHE A 273 22.83 -5.05 -30.89
CA PHE A 273 23.94 -4.86 -29.96
C PHE A 273 25.27 -4.84 -30.73
N GLN A 274 26.22 -4.04 -30.25
CA GLN A 274 27.55 -3.87 -30.81
C GLN A 274 27.58 -3.27 -32.24
N ALA A 275 26.47 -2.68 -32.70
CA ALA A 275 26.37 -1.98 -33.97
C ALA A 275 27.16 -0.66 -33.94
N LEU A 276 27.77 -0.28 -35.07
CA LEU A 276 28.58 0.94 -35.14
C LEU A 276 27.70 2.20 -35.08
N GLY A 277 27.86 2.94 -33.98
CA GLY A 277 27.29 4.26 -33.78
C GLY A 277 28.08 5.35 -34.51
N ALA A 278 27.37 6.39 -34.93
CA ALA A 278 27.90 7.61 -35.53
C ALA A 278 27.91 8.81 -34.55
N GLY A 279 27.55 8.56 -33.29
CA GLY A 279 27.46 9.56 -32.23
C GLY A 279 26.16 9.44 -31.44
N GLU A 280 25.88 10.45 -30.63
CA GLU A 280 24.68 10.55 -29.79
C GLU A 280 23.38 10.46 -30.62
N GLY A 281 22.37 9.80 -30.07
CA GLY A 281 21.00 9.90 -30.58
C GLY A 281 20.45 11.32 -30.45
N ALA A 282 19.45 11.66 -31.27
CA ALA A 282 18.81 12.97 -31.19
C ALA A 282 18.09 13.15 -29.83
N ALA A 283 18.08 14.40 -29.35
CA ALA A 283 17.38 14.76 -28.12
C ALA A 283 15.87 14.54 -28.23
N GLY A 284 15.28 13.99 -27.18
CA GLY A 284 13.83 13.83 -27.06
C GLY A 284 13.08 15.15 -26.77
N PRO A 285 11.75 15.20 -26.98
CA PRO A 285 10.95 16.40 -26.84
C PRO A 285 10.76 16.87 -25.38
N PHE A 286 10.99 15.99 -24.40
CA PHE A 286 10.77 16.24 -22.98
C PHE A 286 12.09 16.36 -22.21
N THR A 287 12.98 15.37 -22.36
CA THR A 287 14.29 15.38 -21.69
C THR A 287 15.21 16.43 -22.31
N GLY A 288 15.17 16.59 -23.64
CA GLY A 288 15.99 17.56 -24.36
C GLY A 288 17.49 17.25 -24.37
N LEU A 289 17.88 16.01 -24.04
CA LEU A 289 19.28 15.59 -23.94
C LEU A 289 19.67 14.70 -25.12
N ALA A 290 20.70 15.07 -25.88
CA ALA A 290 21.25 14.19 -26.90
C ALA A 290 21.85 12.94 -26.23
N GLY A 291 21.68 11.78 -26.87
CA GLY A 291 22.19 10.50 -26.36
C GLY A 291 21.43 9.92 -25.17
N THR A 292 20.34 10.54 -24.71
CA THR A 292 19.51 10.05 -23.60
C THR A 292 18.03 10.30 -23.89
N LEU A 293 17.17 9.32 -23.61
CA LEU A 293 15.71 9.46 -23.74
C LEU A 293 15.04 8.96 -22.46
N GLY A 294 14.06 9.69 -21.94
CA GLY A 294 13.25 9.22 -20.81
C GLY A 294 12.33 8.07 -21.22
N TYR A 295 11.94 7.19 -20.30
CA TYR A 295 11.00 6.12 -20.60
C TYR A 295 9.68 6.65 -21.18
N ASN A 296 9.18 7.78 -20.68
CA ASN A 296 8.01 8.49 -21.22
C ASN A 296 8.15 8.93 -22.69
N GLU A 297 9.37 9.11 -23.19
CA GLU A 297 9.65 9.37 -24.61
C GLU A 297 9.74 8.06 -25.38
N ILE A 298 10.48 7.09 -24.85
CA ILE A 298 10.73 5.80 -25.50
C ILE A 298 9.43 5.01 -25.68
N CYS A 299 8.60 4.87 -24.63
CA CYS A 299 7.36 4.11 -24.70
C CYS A 299 6.40 4.73 -25.73
N LYS A 300 6.38 6.06 -25.82
CA LYS A 300 5.58 6.78 -26.83
C LYS A 300 6.10 6.48 -28.23
N TYR A 301 7.41 6.53 -28.44
CA TYR A 301 8.00 6.22 -29.73
C TYR A 301 7.70 4.81 -30.21
N VAL A 302 7.79 3.83 -29.31
CA VAL A 302 7.47 2.43 -29.60
C VAL A 302 5.98 2.25 -29.90
N LYS A 303 5.09 2.79 -29.06
CA LYS A 303 3.65 2.53 -29.17
C LYS A 303 2.94 3.37 -30.21
N THR A 304 3.39 4.60 -30.45
CA THR A 304 2.66 5.57 -31.28
C THR A 304 3.41 6.01 -32.53
N ASP A 305 4.75 6.05 -32.49
CA ASP A 305 5.55 6.59 -33.61
C ASP A 305 6.26 5.49 -34.42
N GLY A 306 5.92 4.22 -34.18
CA GLY A 306 6.32 3.08 -35.01
C GLY A 306 7.77 2.62 -34.82
N TRP A 307 8.42 2.99 -33.72
CA TRP A 307 9.73 2.42 -33.38
C TRP A 307 9.60 0.93 -33.12
N GLN A 308 10.60 0.16 -33.54
CA GLN A 308 10.65 -1.27 -33.32
C GLN A 308 11.41 -1.54 -32.02
N SER A 309 10.75 -2.16 -31.04
CA SER A 309 11.41 -2.67 -29.84
C SER A 309 11.85 -4.11 -30.08
N VAL A 310 13.06 -4.45 -29.64
CA VAL A 310 13.64 -5.79 -29.72
C VAL A 310 14.04 -6.21 -28.32
N ASP A 311 13.45 -7.32 -27.86
CA ASP A 311 13.77 -7.91 -26.57
C ASP A 311 15.13 -8.60 -26.62
N ASP A 312 15.86 -8.57 -25.50
CA ASP A 312 16.98 -9.48 -25.29
C ASP A 312 16.43 -10.91 -25.13
N PRO A 313 16.75 -11.86 -26.04
CA PRO A 313 16.21 -13.21 -26.01
C PRO A 313 16.58 -13.97 -24.73
N ASP A 314 17.73 -13.65 -24.13
CA ASP A 314 18.21 -14.30 -22.91
C ASP A 314 17.72 -13.61 -21.63
N GLN A 315 17.05 -12.46 -21.77
CA GLN A 315 16.56 -11.62 -20.67
C GLN A 315 17.65 -11.27 -19.64
N LEU A 316 18.90 -11.19 -20.09
CA LEU A 316 20.02 -10.74 -19.27
C LEU A 316 20.06 -9.21 -19.19
N ASN A 317 19.35 -8.53 -20.11
CA ASN A 317 19.27 -7.08 -20.24
C ASN A 317 17.85 -6.62 -20.60
N GLY A 318 17.62 -5.31 -20.50
CA GLY A 318 16.44 -4.66 -21.04
C GLY A 318 16.44 -4.63 -22.58
N PRO A 319 15.30 -4.30 -23.19
CA PRO A 319 15.18 -4.19 -24.63
C PRO A 319 16.02 -3.05 -25.22
N TYR A 320 16.14 -3.04 -26.54
CA TYR A 320 16.48 -1.84 -27.29
C TYR A 320 15.36 -1.46 -28.26
N ALA A 321 15.22 -0.18 -28.56
CA ALA A 321 14.29 0.33 -29.57
C ALA A 321 15.01 1.04 -30.70
N VAL A 322 14.43 0.97 -31.90
CA VAL A 322 15.00 1.52 -33.12
C VAL A 322 13.96 2.37 -33.86
N SER A 323 14.33 3.60 -34.20
CA SER A 323 13.49 4.49 -34.99
C SER A 323 13.29 3.97 -36.42
N ALA A 324 12.13 4.27 -37.02
CA ALA A 324 11.89 4.01 -38.44
C ALA A 324 12.62 5.01 -39.38
N SER A 325 13.19 6.09 -38.86
CA SER A 325 13.87 7.13 -39.65
C SER A 325 15.29 6.73 -40.10
N ASN A 326 15.82 7.45 -41.11
CA ASN A 326 17.22 7.37 -41.52
C ASN A 326 17.89 8.75 -41.39
N PRO A 327 19.04 8.88 -40.72
CA PRO A 327 19.73 7.82 -39.96
C PRO A 327 18.85 7.28 -38.81
N LYS A 328 19.06 6.00 -38.45
CA LYS A 328 18.29 5.35 -37.39
C LYS A 328 18.80 5.85 -36.03
N THR A 329 17.90 6.07 -35.09
CA THR A 329 18.21 6.16 -33.67
C THR A 329 18.04 4.79 -33.04
N TRP A 330 19.01 4.37 -32.25
CA TRP A 330 19.00 3.15 -31.45
C TRP A 330 19.07 3.55 -29.97
N VAL A 331 18.23 2.98 -29.11
CA VAL A 331 18.21 3.26 -27.67
C VAL A 331 18.08 1.98 -26.87
N SER A 332 18.96 1.75 -25.89
CA SER A 332 18.78 0.69 -24.88
C SER A 332 18.10 1.26 -23.64
N TYR A 333 17.17 0.51 -23.06
CA TYR A 333 16.37 0.97 -21.92
C TYR A 333 15.78 -0.22 -21.15
N ASP A 334 15.38 0.00 -19.90
CA ASP A 334 14.56 -0.94 -19.16
C ASP A 334 13.07 -0.68 -19.42
N ASP A 335 12.30 -1.74 -19.67
CA ASP A 335 10.84 -1.72 -19.67
C ASP A 335 10.28 -2.27 -18.34
N THR A 336 8.95 -2.37 -18.21
CA THR A 336 8.33 -2.91 -17.00
C THR A 336 8.78 -4.34 -16.69
N LYS A 337 9.00 -5.16 -17.73
CA LYS A 337 9.47 -6.55 -17.56
C LYS A 337 10.86 -6.56 -16.94
N MET A 338 11.80 -5.79 -17.47
CA MET A 338 13.16 -5.74 -16.95
C MET A 338 13.26 -5.04 -15.60
N ALA A 339 12.46 -4.00 -15.35
CA ALA A 339 12.34 -3.40 -14.03
C ALA A 339 11.88 -4.44 -12.99
N GLY A 340 10.92 -5.32 -13.33
CA GLY A 340 10.50 -6.43 -12.48
C GLY A 340 11.60 -7.47 -12.25
N VAL A 341 12.33 -7.88 -13.30
CA VAL A 341 13.46 -8.82 -13.18
C VAL A 341 14.56 -8.28 -12.26
N LYS A 342 14.95 -7.02 -12.45
CA LYS A 342 15.93 -6.34 -11.59
C LYS A 342 15.43 -6.17 -10.17
N SER A 343 14.14 -5.91 -9.99
CA SER A 343 13.54 -5.84 -8.65
C SER A 343 13.53 -7.21 -7.95
N GLN A 344 13.32 -8.30 -8.69
CA GLN A 344 13.44 -9.64 -8.13
C GLN A 344 14.89 -9.97 -7.77
N TYR A 345 15.86 -9.53 -8.58
CA TYR A 345 17.29 -9.65 -8.26
C TYR A 345 17.63 -9.01 -6.91
N VAL A 346 17.07 -7.82 -6.62
CA VAL A 346 17.21 -7.13 -5.33
C VAL A 346 16.79 -8.05 -4.17
N LEU A 347 15.62 -8.68 -4.29
CA LEU A 347 15.10 -9.59 -3.27
C LEU A 347 15.94 -10.87 -3.14
N ASP A 348 16.25 -11.51 -4.27
CA ASP A 348 16.96 -12.79 -4.31
C ASP A 348 18.38 -12.68 -3.73
N ASN A 349 19.02 -11.52 -3.87
CA ASN A 349 20.34 -11.23 -3.33
C ASN A 349 20.31 -10.53 -1.97
N GLN A 350 19.13 -10.39 -1.35
CA GLN A 350 18.95 -9.76 -0.04
C GLN A 350 19.56 -8.36 0.03
N LEU A 351 19.42 -7.61 -1.07
CA LEU A 351 19.89 -6.24 -1.14
C LEU A 351 18.98 -5.34 -0.28
N GLY A 352 19.51 -4.17 0.09
CA GLY A 352 18.79 -3.19 0.88
C GLY A 352 17.53 -2.62 0.22
N GLY A 353 17.46 -2.68 -1.11
CA GLY A 353 16.33 -2.15 -1.87
C GLY A 353 16.67 -1.81 -3.32
N ALA A 354 15.77 -1.08 -3.95
CA ALA A 354 15.98 -0.48 -5.27
C ALA A 354 16.15 1.04 -5.16
N MET A 355 16.80 1.62 -6.16
CA MET A 355 16.95 3.06 -6.35
C MET A 355 16.63 3.41 -7.82
N VAL A 356 16.02 4.56 -8.09
CA VAL A 356 15.75 5.02 -9.47
C VAL A 356 16.29 6.42 -9.74
N TRP A 357 16.86 6.58 -10.93
CA TRP A 357 17.17 7.86 -11.57
C TRP A 357 16.44 7.93 -12.92
N ASP A 358 15.54 8.88 -13.17
CA ASP A 358 14.87 9.72 -12.16
C ASP A 358 13.35 9.66 -12.37
N ILE A 359 12.56 9.92 -11.31
CA ILE A 359 11.12 9.66 -11.33
C ILE A 359 10.35 10.48 -12.38
N SER A 360 10.93 11.57 -12.88
CA SER A 360 10.31 12.42 -13.89
C SER A 360 10.42 11.87 -15.31
N THR A 361 11.17 10.79 -15.53
CA THR A 361 11.33 10.16 -16.85
C THR A 361 10.46 8.92 -17.02
N ASP A 362 9.77 8.45 -15.98
CA ASP A 362 8.72 7.44 -16.10
C ASP A 362 7.46 8.01 -16.79
N ASP A 363 6.54 7.16 -17.22
CA ASP A 363 5.27 7.59 -17.81
C ASP A 363 4.25 8.03 -16.73
N PHE A 364 4.55 9.11 -16.03
CA PHE A 364 3.75 9.65 -14.92
C PHE A 364 2.38 10.21 -15.35
N HIS A 365 2.11 10.29 -16.66
CA HIS A 365 0.84 10.74 -17.23
C HIS A 365 0.02 9.62 -17.88
N ASP A 366 0.49 8.38 -17.84
CA ASP A 366 -0.14 7.26 -18.56
C ASP A 366 -0.37 7.57 -20.06
N SER A 367 0.61 8.22 -20.69
CA SER A 367 0.55 8.57 -22.11
C SER A 367 0.69 7.34 -23.00
N CYS A 368 1.30 6.28 -22.47
CA CYS A 368 1.58 5.02 -23.14
C CYS A 368 0.50 3.95 -22.87
N GLY A 369 -0.41 4.16 -21.91
CA GLY A 369 -1.56 3.28 -21.65
C GLY A 369 -1.25 2.07 -20.74
N ASP A 370 -0.12 2.08 -20.02
CA ASP A 370 0.26 1.03 -19.06
C ASP A 370 -0.05 1.41 -17.60
N GLY A 371 -0.73 2.55 -17.39
CA GLY A 371 -0.93 3.19 -16.11
C GLY A 371 0.14 4.22 -15.80
N ALA A 372 -0.10 5.04 -14.77
CA ALA A 372 0.84 6.09 -14.38
C ALA A 372 2.04 5.52 -13.60
N ASN A 373 3.25 5.95 -13.96
CA ASN A 373 4.51 5.47 -13.39
C ASN A 373 4.66 3.93 -13.46
N PRO A 374 4.59 3.33 -14.66
CA PRO A 374 4.55 1.88 -14.81
C PRO A 374 5.83 1.19 -14.32
N LEU A 375 7.02 1.78 -14.52
CA LEU A 375 8.27 1.20 -14.02
C LEU A 375 8.35 1.33 -12.50
N MET A 376 8.10 2.52 -11.96
CA MET A 376 8.11 2.73 -10.51
C MET A 376 7.10 1.84 -9.80
N THR A 377 5.90 1.68 -10.35
CA THR A 377 4.88 0.81 -9.77
C THR A 377 5.34 -0.64 -9.78
N THR A 378 5.94 -1.11 -10.88
CA THR A 378 6.48 -2.48 -10.95
C THR A 378 7.57 -2.71 -9.91
N ILE A 379 8.48 -1.74 -9.75
CA ILE A 379 9.57 -1.81 -8.75
C ILE A 379 8.95 -1.81 -7.35
N SER A 380 8.09 -0.84 -7.03
CA SER A 380 7.41 -0.71 -5.74
C SER A 380 6.65 -1.99 -5.35
N GLN A 381 5.87 -2.56 -6.28
CA GLN A 381 5.16 -3.81 -6.05
C GLN A 381 6.10 -4.97 -5.77
N THR A 382 7.21 -5.05 -6.48
CA THR A 382 8.16 -6.14 -6.28
C THR A 382 8.93 -5.93 -4.97
N VAL A 383 9.62 -4.80 -4.82
CA VAL A 383 10.55 -4.59 -3.70
C VAL A 383 9.84 -4.19 -2.41
N ILE A 384 8.74 -3.42 -2.43
CA ILE A 384 8.04 -3.03 -1.19
C ILE A 384 6.96 -4.06 -0.85
N SER A 385 6.11 -4.43 -1.83
CA SER A 385 4.96 -5.28 -1.52
C SER A 385 5.29 -6.78 -1.49
N ASN A 386 6.40 -7.22 -2.09
CA ASN A 386 6.89 -8.60 -2.09
C ASN A 386 5.81 -9.65 -2.46
N GLY A 387 4.89 -9.30 -3.38
CA GLY A 387 3.76 -10.16 -3.75
C GLY A 387 2.61 -10.20 -2.74
N SER A 388 2.46 -9.16 -1.92
CA SER A 388 1.33 -8.98 -1.00
C SER A 388 -0.01 -9.11 -1.72
N ARG A 389 -0.96 -9.77 -1.08
CA ARG A 389 -2.30 -9.99 -1.62
C ARG A 389 -3.29 -8.97 -1.10
N PHE A 390 -4.33 -8.70 -1.89
CA PHE A 390 -5.49 -7.97 -1.42
C PHE A 390 -6.75 -8.79 -1.69
N ILE A 391 -7.32 -9.30 -0.59
CA ILE A 391 -8.45 -10.22 -0.57
C ILE A 391 -9.74 -9.44 -0.36
N CYS A 392 -10.70 -9.62 -1.26
CA CYS A 392 -11.90 -8.80 -1.31
C CYS A 392 -13.16 -9.68 -1.24
N TYR A 393 -13.89 -9.61 -0.11
CA TYR A 393 -15.14 -10.37 0.06
C TYR A 393 -16.32 -9.68 -0.63
N PHE A 394 -17.05 -10.44 -1.44
CA PHE A 394 -18.25 -10.02 -2.15
C PHE A 394 -19.50 -10.69 -1.56
N PRO A 395 -20.44 -9.93 -0.98
CA PRO A 395 -21.69 -10.49 -0.47
C PRO A 395 -22.76 -10.59 -1.57
N ASN A 396 -23.29 -11.79 -1.83
CA ASN A 396 -24.35 -11.96 -2.83
C ASN A 396 -25.66 -11.27 -2.44
N TRP A 397 -25.93 -11.10 -1.14
CA TRP A 397 -27.14 -10.43 -0.63
C TRP A 397 -27.17 -8.92 -0.88
N GLY A 398 -26.05 -8.30 -1.28
CA GLY A 398 -26.01 -6.92 -1.76
C GLY A 398 -26.99 -6.67 -2.93
N TYR A 399 -27.40 -7.73 -3.64
CA TYR A 399 -28.43 -7.71 -4.68
C TYR A 399 -29.80 -7.23 -4.18
N TYR A 400 -30.15 -7.55 -2.93
CA TYR A 400 -31.46 -7.26 -2.33
C TYR A 400 -31.57 -5.86 -1.73
N ARG A 401 -30.45 -5.17 -1.56
CA ARG A 401 -30.46 -3.76 -1.17
C ARG A 401 -31.16 -2.92 -2.24
N THR A 402 -31.87 -1.88 -1.79
CA THR A 402 -32.67 -1.00 -2.64
C THR A 402 -31.96 0.32 -2.91
N GLY A 403 -32.23 0.94 -4.07
CA GLY A 403 -31.69 2.26 -4.39
C GLY A 403 -30.17 2.26 -4.46
N ASP A 404 -29.54 3.26 -3.85
CA ASP A 404 -28.08 3.47 -3.94
C ASP A 404 -27.26 2.40 -3.21
N GLY A 405 -27.87 1.69 -2.25
CA GLY A 405 -27.23 0.58 -1.54
C GLY A 405 -27.14 -0.72 -2.35
N LYS A 406 -27.80 -0.82 -3.52
CA LYS A 406 -27.76 -2.02 -4.36
C LYS A 406 -26.34 -2.25 -4.91
N TYR A 407 -25.79 -3.42 -4.62
CA TYR A 407 -24.45 -3.85 -5.04
C TYR A 407 -24.51 -5.23 -5.69
N VAL A 408 -24.02 -5.35 -6.92
CA VAL A 408 -24.02 -6.59 -7.71
C VAL A 408 -22.62 -6.86 -8.28
N VAL A 409 -22.41 -8.03 -8.90
CA VAL A 409 -21.11 -8.40 -9.51
C VAL A 409 -20.60 -7.32 -10.48
N ASP A 410 -21.50 -6.69 -11.24
CA ASP A 410 -21.15 -5.64 -12.21
C ASP A 410 -20.60 -4.35 -11.57
N ASN A 411 -20.71 -4.20 -10.23
CA ASN A 411 -20.11 -3.09 -9.49
C ASN A 411 -18.66 -3.34 -9.06
N ILE A 412 -18.17 -4.58 -9.13
CA ILE A 412 -16.84 -4.95 -8.65
C ILE A 412 -15.77 -4.36 -9.57
N ASN A 413 -14.85 -3.58 -8.99
CA ASN A 413 -13.62 -3.22 -9.68
C ASN A 413 -12.55 -4.30 -9.43
N ALA A 414 -12.47 -5.27 -10.34
CA ALA A 414 -11.55 -6.41 -10.23
C ALA A 414 -10.05 -6.06 -10.36
N SER A 415 -9.71 -4.81 -10.75
CA SER A 415 -8.32 -4.35 -10.78
C SER A 415 -7.77 -3.99 -9.40
N LEU A 416 -8.64 -3.77 -8.41
CA LEU A 416 -8.23 -3.42 -7.06
C LEU A 416 -7.81 -4.64 -6.23
N CYS A 417 -8.17 -5.86 -6.62
CA CYS A 417 -8.01 -7.05 -5.79
C CYS A 417 -7.16 -8.12 -6.50
N THR A 418 -6.35 -8.87 -5.75
CA THR A 418 -5.66 -10.07 -6.28
C THR A 418 -6.57 -11.28 -6.22
N ASP A 419 -7.40 -11.34 -5.19
CA ASP A 419 -8.32 -12.43 -4.90
C ASP A 419 -9.68 -11.85 -4.54
N LEU A 420 -10.74 -12.37 -5.17
CA LEU A 420 -12.12 -12.13 -4.79
C LEU A 420 -12.69 -13.38 -4.14
N VAL A 421 -13.38 -13.20 -3.02
CA VAL A 421 -14.06 -14.27 -2.28
C VAL A 421 -15.56 -14.08 -2.38
N TYR A 422 -16.27 -15.04 -2.96
CA TYR A 422 -17.73 -15.01 -3.05
C TYR A 422 -18.35 -15.50 -1.74
N ALA A 423 -19.14 -14.65 -1.08
CA ALA A 423 -19.86 -14.95 0.15
C ALA A 423 -21.37 -15.11 -0.16
N PHE A 424 -22.00 -16.28 0.03
CA PHE A 424 -21.45 -17.56 0.49
C PHE A 424 -22.12 -18.76 -0.22
N ALA A 425 -21.48 -19.92 -0.12
CA ALA A 425 -22.13 -21.23 -0.18
C ALA A 425 -22.41 -21.75 1.26
N VAL A 426 -23.23 -22.78 1.40
CA VAL A 426 -23.64 -23.31 2.71
C VAL A 426 -23.51 -24.83 2.81
N LEU A 427 -23.50 -25.35 4.05
CA LEU A 427 -23.46 -26.78 4.32
C LEU A 427 -24.88 -27.35 4.47
N ASP A 428 -25.24 -28.36 3.68
CA ASP A 428 -26.49 -29.10 3.89
C ASP A 428 -26.40 -30.00 5.12
N GLU A 429 -27.29 -29.78 6.10
CA GLU A 429 -27.25 -30.45 7.42
C GLU A 429 -27.45 -31.98 7.35
N LYS A 430 -28.03 -32.51 6.25
CA LYS A 430 -28.41 -33.93 6.14
C LYS A 430 -27.37 -34.73 5.39
N THR A 431 -26.79 -34.13 4.36
CA THR A 431 -25.87 -34.78 3.42
C THR A 431 -24.42 -34.38 3.64
N TYR A 432 -24.15 -33.29 4.39
CA TYR A 432 -22.83 -32.69 4.57
C TYR A 432 -22.15 -32.32 3.25
N LYS A 433 -22.95 -31.93 2.26
CA LYS A 433 -22.46 -31.41 0.98
C LYS A 433 -22.50 -29.90 0.96
N ILE A 434 -21.54 -29.29 0.27
CA ILE A 434 -21.64 -27.87 -0.10
C ILE A 434 -22.79 -27.68 -1.09
N VAL A 435 -23.62 -26.67 -0.85
CA VAL A 435 -24.73 -26.28 -1.72
C VAL A 435 -24.78 -24.75 -1.84
N GLU A 436 -25.49 -24.27 -2.85
CA GLU A 436 -25.68 -22.84 -3.08
C GLU A 436 -26.53 -22.20 -1.97
N TYR A 437 -26.17 -20.99 -1.54
CA TYR A 437 -26.95 -20.26 -0.54
C TYR A 437 -28.23 -19.67 -1.14
N ASP A 438 -28.11 -19.03 -2.30
CA ASP A 438 -29.23 -18.40 -3.00
C ASP A 438 -29.25 -18.82 -4.49
N PRO A 439 -29.78 -20.02 -4.80
CA PRO A 439 -29.80 -20.52 -6.17
C PRO A 439 -30.47 -19.59 -7.19
N ASP A 440 -31.41 -18.74 -6.77
CA ASP A 440 -32.14 -17.84 -7.67
C ASP A 440 -31.24 -16.71 -8.19
N VAL A 441 -30.35 -16.20 -7.34
CA VAL A 441 -29.36 -15.17 -7.72
C VAL A 441 -28.09 -15.81 -8.27
N ASP A 442 -27.60 -16.85 -7.60
CA ASP A 442 -26.34 -17.52 -7.92
C ASP A 442 -26.40 -18.19 -9.30
N LEU A 443 -27.50 -18.90 -9.59
CA LEU A 443 -27.69 -19.73 -10.79
C LEU A 443 -28.86 -19.32 -11.68
N GLY A 444 -29.80 -18.51 -11.17
CA GLY A 444 -31.00 -18.12 -11.90
C GLY A 444 -30.74 -17.06 -12.96
N THR A 445 -31.58 -16.04 -13.06
CA THR A 445 -31.46 -15.04 -14.14
C THR A 445 -30.21 -14.16 -13.99
N GLN A 446 -29.72 -13.98 -12.76
CA GLN A 446 -28.59 -13.09 -12.48
C GLN A 446 -27.22 -13.74 -12.76
N GLN A 447 -27.14 -15.08 -12.68
CA GLN A 447 -25.93 -15.86 -12.98
C GLN A 447 -24.69 -15.36 -12.23
N PHE A 448 -24.83 -15.04 -10.93
CA PHE A 448 -23.75 -14.37 -10.18
C PHE A 448 -22.46 -15.20 -10.15
N TYR A 449 -22.50 -16.52 -9.98
CA TYR A 449 -21.29 -17.35 -10.02
C TYR A 449 -20.54 -17.22 -11.35
N ALA A 450 -21.26 -17.34 -12.48
CA ALA A 450 -20.64 -17.24 -13.79
C ALA A 450 -20.05 -15.85 -14.04
N LYS A 451 -20.78 -14.78 -13.70
CA LYS A 451 -20.31 -13.40 -13.85
C LYS A 451 -19.09 -13.12 -12.97
N PHE A 452 -19.10 -13.62 -11.73
CA PHE A 452 -18.02 -13.38 -10.77
C PHE A 452 -16.72 -14.04 -11.23
N VAL A 453 -16.77 -15.31 -11.63
CA VAL A 453 -15.61 -16.01 -12.19
C VAL A 453 -15.15 -15.37 -13.51
N ASP A 454 -16.07 -14.84 -14.31
CA ASP A 454 -15.76 -14.12 -15.55
C ASP A 454 -15.05 -12.78 -15.34
N LEU A 455 -14.96 -12.25 -14.11
CA LEU A 455 -14.10 -11.08 -13.81
C LEU A 455 -12.62 -11.36 -14.12
N LYS A 456 -12.20 -12.63 -14.13
CA LYS A 456 -10.87 -13.04 -14.61
C LYS A 456 -10.62 -12.72 -16.09
N LYS A 457 -11.66 -12.47 -16.88
CA LYS A 457 -11.50 -11.97 -18.26
C LYS A 457 -11.04 -10.51 -18.30
N GLN A 458 -11.35 -9.74 -17.26
CA GLN A 458 -10.92 -8.35 -17.09
C GLN A 458 -9.54 -8.29 -16.43
N ASN A 459 -9.28 -9.17 -15.46
CA ASN A 459 -7.99 -9.31 -14.81
C ASN A 459 -7.54 -10.79 -14.86
N PRO A 460 -6.72 -11.21 -15.86
CA PRO A 460 -6.30 -12.60 -16.01
C PRO A 460 -5.50 -13.18 -14.84
N SER A 461 -4.92 -12.34 -13.99
CA SER A 461 -4.16 -12.75 -12.79
C SER A 461 -5.05 -13.00 -11.58
N LEU A 462 -6.29 -12.50 -11.60
CA LEU A 462 -7.25 -12.56 -10.51
C LEU A 462 -7.59 -14.01 -10.13
N LYS A 463 -7.70 -14.25 -8.83
CA LYS A 463 -8.25 -15.49 -8.26
C LYS A 463 -9.65 -15.25 -7.74
N THR A 464 -10.52 -16.24 -7.96
CA THR A 464 -11.92 -16.20 -7.54
C THR A 464 -12.21 -17.43 -6.71
N THR A 465 -12.43 -17.29 -5.41
CA THR A 465 -12.77 -18.40 -4.50
C THR A 465 -14.24 -18.29 -4.05
N ILE A 466 -14.80 -19.40 -3.59
CA ILE A 466 -16.11 -19.46 -2.95
C ILE A 466 -15.90 -19.69 -1.45
N ALA A 467 -16.48 -18.84 -0.61
CA ALA A 467 -16.50 -19.06 0.84
C ALA A 467 -17.69 -19.93 1.22
N ILE A 468 -17.48 -20.87 2.14
CA ILE A 468 -18.55 -21.67 2.75
C ILE A 468 -18.66 -21.34 4.24
N GLY A 469 -19.89 -21.07 4.70
CA GLY A 469 -20.19 -20.77 6.10
C GLY A 469 -20.64 -19.33 6.31
N GLY A 470 -19.80 -18.57 7.01
CA GLY A 470 -20.14 -17.28 7.60
C GLY A 470 -21.06 -17.43 8.81
N TRP A 471 -21.29 -16.30 9.49
CA TRP A 471 -22.05 -16.21 10.73
C TRP A 471 -23.41 -16.92 10.69
N THR A 472 -24.23 -16.66 9.66
CA THR A 472 -25.61 -17.17 9.59
C THR A 472 -25.65 -18.69 9.44
N ASP A 473 -24.79 -19.26 8.59
CA ASP A 473 -24.79 -20.71 8.34
C ASP A 473 -24.15 -21.49 9.49
N SER A 474 -23.14 -20.91 10.13
CA SER A 474 -22.45 -21.52 11.28
C SER A 474 -23.31 -21.54 12.56
N HIS A 475 -24.26 -20.59 12.68
CA HIS A 475 -25.12 -20.42 13.85
C HIS A 475 -26.61 -20.74 13.59
N ASP A 476 -26.92 -21.61 12.63
CA ASP A 476 -28.30 -22.02 12.31
C ASP A 476 -28.94 -22.96 13.35
N GLY A 477 -28.18 -23.40 14.35
CA GLY A 477 -28.61 -24.26 15.46
C GLY A 477 -28.53 -25.77 15.18
N SER A 478 -27.97 -26.19 14.04
CA SER A 478 -27.92 -27.60 13.63
C SER A 478 -26.66 -28.37 14.05
N ASP A 479 -25.61 -27.69 14.53
CA ASP A 479 -24.26 -28.22 14.77
C ASP A 479 -23.65 -28.95 13.55
N LYS A 480 -24.12 -28.63 12.34
CA LYS A 480 -23.76 -29.37 11.11
C LYS A 480 -22.26 -29.38 10.80
N TYR A 481 -21.55 -28.29 11.07
CA TYR A 481 -20.09 -28.20 10.88
C TYR A 481 -19.35 -29.14 11.82
N SER A 482 -19.65 -29.10 13.12
CA SER A 482 -19.09 -30.01 14.12
C SER A 482 -19.36 -31.48 13.75
N LYS A 483 -20.59 -31.82 13.36
CA LYS A 483 -20.95 -33.17 12.89
C LYS A 483 -20.24 -33.59 11.60
N MET A 484 -19.99 -32.65 10.68
CA MET A 484 -19.25 -32.92 9.45
C MET A 484 -17.78 -33.24 9.77
N VAL A 485 -17.12 -32.44 10.59
CA VAL A 485 -15.69 -32.65 10.90
C VAL A 485 -15.44 -33.84 11.83
N ALA A 486 -16.40 -34.20 12.68
CA ALA A 486 -16.27 -35.32 13.64
C ALA A 486 -16.21 -36.72 12.99
N SER A 487 -16.54 -36.87 11.70
CA SER A 487 -16.61 -38.16 11.00
C SER A 487 -15.82 -38.12 9.71
N SER A 488 -14.85 -39.04 9.54
CA SER A 488 -14.08 -39.16 8.29
C SER A 488 -14.95 -39.47 7.08
N THR A 489 -16.08 -40.16 7.25
CA THR A 489 -17.05 -40.39 6.16
C THR A 489 -17.77 -39.11 5.77
N ASN A 490 -18.13 -38.26 6.74
CA ASN A 490 -18.79 -36.99 6.46
C ASN A 490 -17.80 -36.01 5.81
N ARG A 491 -16.56 -35.92 6.31
CA ARG A 491 -15.50 -35.13 5.67
C ARG A 491 -15.21 -35.59 4.25
N ALA A 492 -15.07 -36.89 3.99
CA ALA A 492 -14.90 -37.40 2.64
C ALA A 492 -16.07 -37.05 1.70
N THR A 493 -17.30 -37.07 2.21
CA THR A 493 -18.50 -36.65 1.47
C THR A 493 -18.44 -35.17 1.14
N PHE A 494 -18.07 -34.35 2.12
CA PHE A 494 -17.90 -32.91 1.96
C PHE A 494 -16.81 -32.57 0.93
N VAL A 495 -15.60 -33.12 1.11
CA VAL A 495 -14.45 -32.95 0.20
C VAL A 495 -14.82 -33.31 -1.23
N THR A 496 -15.49 -34.45 -1.44
CA THR A 496 -15.97 -34.86 -2.77
C THR A 496 -16.93 -33.83 -3.36
N SER A 497 -17.89 -33.36 -2.56
CA SER A 497 -18.86 -32.36 -3.03
C SER A 497 -18.22 -31.00 -3.34
N VAL A 498 -17.18 -30.60 -2.60
CA VAL A 498 -16.39 -29.40 -2.88
C VAL A 498 -15.69 -29.51 -4.23
N MET A 499 -15.04 -30.65 -4.51
CA MET A 499 -14.37 -30.86 -5.79
C MET A 499 -15.35 -30.80 -6.97
N GLU A 500 -16.55 -31.36 -6.80
CA GLU A 500 -17.64 -31.25 -7.78
C GLU A 500 -18.10 -29.80 -7.96
N PHE A 501 -18.30 -29.07 -6.85
CA PHE A 501 -18.75 -27.67 -6.84
C PHE A 501 -17.76 -26.73 -7.53
N LEU A 502 -16.48 -26.78 -7.12
CA LEU A 502 -15.41 -25.96 -7.70
C LEU A 502 -15.24 -26.23 -9.20
N THR A 503 -15.29 -27.50 -9.59
CA THR A 503 -15.18 -27.88 -11.01
C THR A 503 -16.39 -27.42 -11.83
N LYS A 504 -17.61 -27.56 -11.27
CA LYS A 504 -18.86 -27.17 -11.94
C LYS A 504 -18.93 -25.66 -12.17
N TYR A 505 -18.58 -24.87 -11.15
CA TYR A 505 -18.73 -23.41 -11.18
C TYR A 505 -17.44 -22.66 -11.49
N LYS A 506 -16.31 -23.37 -11.66
CA LYS A 506 -15.01 -22.86 -12.12
C LYS A 506 -14.35 -21.84 -11.18
N PHE A 507 -14.62 -21.97 -9.89
CA PHE A 507 -13.86 -21.26 -8.85
C PHE A 507 -12.43 -21.80 -8.77
N ASP A 508 -11.49 -20.93 -8.40
CA ASP A 508 -10.06 -21.25 -8.24
C ASP A 508 -9.74 -21.83 -6.86
N GLY A 509 -10.72 -21.93 -5.95
CA GLY A 509 -10.52 -22.48 -4.62
C GLY A 509 -11.70 -22.32 -3.68
N LEU A 510 -11.51 -22.80 -2.45
CA LEU A 510 -12.47 -22.76 -1.35
C LEU A 510 -11.90 -21.92 -0.20
N ASP A 511 -12.72 -21.02 0.33
CA ASP A 511 -12.49 -20.37 1.62
C ASP A 511 -13.41 -21.00 2.69
N ILE A 512 -12.84 -21.44 3.82
CA ILE A 512 -13.61 -22.00 4.93
C ILE A 512 -13.85 -20.89 5.95
N ASP A 513 -15.12 -20.59 6.21
CA ASP A 513 -15.53 -19.57 7.17
C ASP A 513 -16.48 -20.17 8.20
N TRP A 514 -15.98 -21.10 9.02
CA TRP A 514 -16.75 -21.71 10.11
C TRP A 514 -16.60 -20.87 11.39
N GLU A 515 -17.72 -20.29 11.84
CA GLU A 515 -17.79 -19.40 12.99
C GLU A 515 -18.54 -20.02 14.20
N TYR A 516 -17.89 -20.51 15.25
CA TYR A 516 -16.49 -20.92 15.30
C TYR A 516 -16.37 -22.37 15.80
N PRO A 517 -15.35 -23.13 15.33
CA PRO A 517 -15.01 -24.42 15.94
C PRO A 517 -14.75 -24.26 17.43
N SER A 518 -15.33 -25.14 18.26
CA SER A 518 -15.24 -25.02 19.71
C SER A 518 -14.86 -26.34 20.37
N GLY A 519 -13.67 -26.37 20.95
CA GLY A 519 -13.18 -27.47 21.77
C GLY A 519 -12.40 -28.52 20.98
N PRO A 520 -11.80 -29.51 21.68
CA PRO A 520 -10.77 -30.37 21.08
C PRO A 520 -11.24 -31.20 19.88
N SER A 521 -12.52 -31.63 19.87
CA SER A 521 -13.06 -32.43 18.76
C SER A 521 -13.20 -31.62 17.48
N ASP A 522 -13.68 -30.38 17.59
CA ASP A 522 -13.85 -29.49 16.45
C ASP A 522 -12.49 -29.02 15.92
N LYS A 523 -11.57 -28.67 16.83
CA LYS A 523 -10.19 -28.28 16.51
C LYS A 523 -9.46 -29.34 15.70
N GLU A 524 -9.46 -30.59 16.17
CA GLU A 524 -8.81 -31.69 15.46
C GLU A 524 -9.61 -32.10 14.21
N GLY A 525 -10.94 -32.06 14.25
CA GLY A 525 -11.78 -32.36 13.11
C GLY A 525 -11.53 -31.41 11.93
N LEU A 526 -11.44 -30.09 12.21
CA LEU A 526 -11.11 -29.08 11.21
C LEU A 526 -9.70 -29.29 10.66
N ALA A 527 -8.73 -29.60 11.52
CA ALA A 527 -7.36 -29.90 11.09
C ALA A 527 -7.30 -31.09 10.12
N GLU A 528 -8.04 -32.17 10.41
CA GLU A 528 -8.13 -33.33 9.50
C GLU A 528 -8.87 -32.99 8.20
N LEU A 529 -9.93 -32.20 8.26
CA LEU A 529 -10.62 -31.72 7.06
C LEU A 529 -9.67 -30.93 6.15
N MET A 530 -8.87 -30.01 6.71
CA MET A 530 -7.94 -29.19 5.93
C MET A 530 -6.83 -30.03 5.27
N LYS A 531 -6.32 -31.07 5.97
CA LYS A 531 -5.38 -32.03 5.37
C LYS A 531 -6.00 -32.79 4.20
N GLU A 532 -7.24 -33.25 4.37
CA GLU A 532 -7.98 -33.98 3.33
C GLU A 532 -8.27 -33.09 2.11
N LEU A 533 -8.71 -31.85 2.33
CA LEU A 533 -8.90 -30.86 1.26
C LEU A 533 -7.60 -30.54 0.53
N ARG A 534 -6.51 -30.25 1.27
CA ARG A 534 -5.21 -29.97 0.65
C ARG A 534 -4.71 -31.14 -0.19
N ALA A 535 -4.88 -32.38 0.30
CA ALA A 535 -4.47 -33.57 -0.44
C ALA A 535 -5.20 -33.69 -1.80
N GLU A 536 -6.50 -33.38 -1.84
CA GLU A 536 -7.29 -33.41 -3.08
C GLU A 536 -7.07 -32.17 -3.97
N PHE A 537 -6.82 -31.00 -3.39
CA PHE A 537 -6.61 -29.75 -4.12
C PHE A 537 -5.26 -29.73 -4.84
N GLY A 538 -4.21 -30.29 -4.21
CA GLY A 538 -2.83 -30.14 -4.68
C GLY A 538 -2.47 -28.67 -4.88
N SER A 539 -1.89 -28.36 -6.04
CA SER A 539 -1.64 -26.98 -6.49
C SER A 539 -2.73 -26.41 -7.40
N ARG A 540 -3.81 -27.17 -7.65
CA ARG A 540 -4.86 -26.78 -8.61
C ARG A 540 -5.83 -25.76 -8.01
N TYR A 541 -6.17 -25.92 -6.74
CA TYR A 541 -7.16 -25.08 -6.05
C TYR A 541 -6.54 -24.43 -4.82
N LEU A 542 -6.95 -23.19 -4.55
CA LEU A 542 -6.63 -22.49 -3.31
C LEU A 542 -7.46 -23.06 -2.15
N LEU A 543 -6.83 -23.21 -1.00
CA LEU A 543 -7.50 -23.48 0.28
C LEU A 543 -7.16 -22.35 1.24
N THR A 544 -8.17 -21.58 1.62
CA THR A 544 -8.06 -20.44 2.53
C THR A 544 -9.05 -20.58 3.68
N VAL A 545 -8.82 -19.85 4.76
CA VAL A 545 -9.69 -19.93 5.96
C VAL A 545 -9.85 -18.53 6.53
N ALA A 546 -11.09 -18.12 6.79
CA ALA A 546 -11.40 -16.96 7.62
C ALA A 546 -11.39 -17.36 9.10
N VAL A 547 -10.70 -16.57 9.93
CA VAL A 547 -10.45 -16.92 11.33
C VAL A 547 -10.70 -15.74 12.27
N ALA A 548 -11.10 -16.06 13.50
CA ALA A 548 -11.39 -15.08 14.53
C ALA A 548 -10.15 -14.27 14.97
N ALA A 549 -10.39 -13.04 15.41
CA ALA A 549 -9.41 -12.19 16.10
C ALA A 549 -9.59 -12.20 17.62
N ASN A 550 -9.72 -13.39 18.21
CA ASN A 550 -9.89 -13.56 19.65
C ASN A 550 -9.06 -14.74 20.16
N GLN A 551 -8.17 -14.50 21.13
CA GLN A 551 -7.25 -15.51 21.65
C GLN A 551 -7.95 -16.78 22.15
N ILE A 552 -9.09 -16.66 22.83
CA ILE A 552 -9.82 -17.81 23.38
C ILE A 552 -10.35 -18.69 22.23
N VAL A 553 -10.90 -18.06 21.18
CA VAL A 553 -11.37 -18.78 20.00
C VAL A 553 -10.20 -19.45 19.28
N ILE A 554 -9.06 -18.77 19.19
CA ILE A 554 -7.85 -19.32 18.55
C ILE A 554 -7.41 -20.62 19.25
N ASP A 555 -7.28 -20.56 20.58
CA ASP A 555 -6.82 -21.69 21.38
C ASP A 555 -7.77 -22.89 21.27
N GLN A 556 -9.08 -22.63 21.28
CA GLN A 556 -10.11 -23.66 21.31
C GLN A 556 -10.43 -24.25 19.95
N GLY A 557 -10.30 -23.47 18.87
CA GLY A 557 -10.83 -23.81 17.56
C GLY A 557 -9.80 -24.20 16.51
N TYR A 558 -8.54 -23.75 16.62
CA TYR A 558 -7.60 -23.82 15.50
C TYR A 558 -6.30 -24.57 15.83
N ASN A 559 -5.97 -25.55 14.98
CA ASN A 559 -4.64 -26.18 14.99
C ASN A 559 -3.72 -25.39 14.05
N VAL A 560 -3.10 -24.33 14.60
CA VAL A 560 -2.34 -23.33 13.84
C VAL A 560 -1.21 -23.96 12.99
N PRO A 561 -0.40 -24.91 13.49
CA PRO A 561 0.61 -25.56 12.66
C PRO A 561 0.03 -26.30 11.44
N VAL A 562 -1.07 -27.04 11.62
CA VAL A 562 -1.73 -27.72 10.48
C VAL A 562 -2.27 -26.71 9.48
N MET A 563 -2.87 -25.61 9.97
CA MET A 563 -3.37 -24.54 9.09
C MET A 563 -2.23 -23.89 8.30
N ALA A 564 -1.08 -23.64 8.95
CA ALA A 564 0.11 -23.10 8.29
C ALA A 564 0.64 -24.02 7.19
N GLU A 565 0.56 -25.34 7.36
CA GLU A 565 0.98 -26.31 6.34
C GLU A 565 -0.03 -26.45 5.20
N THR A 566 -1.33 -26.40 5.51
CA THR A 566 -2.39 -26.80 4.58
C THR A 566 -3.06 -25.63 3.87
N ALA A 567 -3.16 -24.43 4.47
CA ALA A 567 -3.75 -23.27 3.81
C ALA A 567 -2.73 -22.56 2.90
N ASP A 568 -3.20 -21.97 1.80
CA ASP A 568 -2.40 -21.04 1.01
C ASP A 568 -2.16 -19.75 1.81
N TYR A 569 -3.22 -19.23 2.42
CA TYR A 569 -3.20 -18.11 3.35
C TYR A 569 -4.44 -18.12 4.27
N ILE A 570 -4.38 -17.32 5.33
CA ILE A 570 -5.38 -17.21 6.39
C ILE A 570 -5.89 -15.76 6.45
N ASN A 571 -7.21 -15.61 6.37
CA ASN A 571 -7.90 -14.32 6.44
C ASN A 571 -8.27 -14.01 7.89
N VAL A 572 -7.44 -13.25 8.61
CA VAL A 572 -7.70 -12.90 10.02
C VAL A 572 -8.71 -11.77 10.07
N MET A 573 -9.88 -12.02 10.66
CA MET A 573 -10.95 -11.03 10.85
C MET A 573 -10.58 -10.03 11.96
N ALA A 574 -9.57 -9.19 11.71
CA ALA A 574 -8.97 -8.25 12.66
C ALA A 574 -9.86 -7.00 12.90
N TYR A 575 -11.13 -7.25 13.19
CA TYR A 575 -12.22 -6.32 13.46
C TYR A 575 -13.25 -7.01 14.38
N ASP A 576 -14.36 -6.35 14.70
CA ASP A 576 -15.39 -6.86 15.62
C ASP A 576 -14.89 -7.16 17.04
N MET A 577 -13.80 -6.50 17.46
CA MET A 577 -13.22 -6.60 18.80
C MET A 577 -14.09 -5.92 19.87
N HIS A 578 -14.89 -4.94 19.46
CA HIS A 578 -15.81 -4.18 20.30
C HIS A 578 -17.12 -3.93 19.55
N GLY A 579 -18.23 -3.78 20.28
CA GLY A 579 -19.53 -3.64 19.65
C GLY A 579 -20.69 -3.43 20.61
N PRO A 580 -21.92 -3.24 20.10
CA PRO A 580 -23.09 -2.88 20.90
C PRO A 580 -23.59 -3.95 21.88
N TRP A 581 -22.90 -5.09 21.95
CA TRP A 581 -23.02 -6.05 23.05
C TRP A 581 -22.36 -5.54 24.35
N GLU A 582 -21.55 -4.47 24.27
CA GLU A 582 -20.92 -3.78 25.39
C GLU A 582 -21.69 -2.51 25.77
N LEU A 583 -21.58 -2.11 27.05
CA LEU A 583 -22.24 -0.90 27.59
C LEU A 583 -21.45 0.38 27.31
N LEU A 584 -20.20 0.28 26.89
CA LEU A 584 -19.33 1.40 26.56
C LEU A 584 -19.05 1.35 25.06
N THR A 585 -19.08 2.51 24.41
CA THR A 585 -18.66 2.63 23.01
C THR A 585 -17.17 2.33 22.89
N ASP A 586 -16.79 1.62 21.84
CA ASP A 586 -15.38 1.51 21.47
C ASP A 586 -15.17 1.31 19.97
N HIS A 587 -13.95 1.59 19.51
CA HIS A 587 -13.55 1.31 18.14
C HIS A 587 -13.43 -0.20 17.95
N HIS A 588 -14.07 -0.76 16.92
CA HIS A 588 -14.19 -2.20 16.75
C HIS A 588 -12.98 -2.89 16.09
N ALA A 589 -12.05 -2.11 15.54
CA ALA A 589 -10.83 -2.60 14.92
C ALA A 589 -9.58 -1.80 15.35
N PRO A 590 -9.26 -1.72 16.66
CA PRO A 590 -8.12 -0.93 17.13
C PRO A 590 -6.80 -1.55 16.68
N LEU A 591 -5.92 -0.76 16.03
CA LEU A 591 -4.63 -1.24 15.54
C LEU A 591 -3.68 -1.58 16.71
N TYR A 592 -3.60 -0.68 17.69
CA TYR A 592 -2.73 -0.82 18.86
C TYR A 592 -3.50 -0.64 20.17
N GLN A 593 -2.91 -1.14 21.25
CA GLN A 593 -3.39 -0.93 22.61
C GLN A 593 -3.41 0.57 22.99
N ARG A 594 -4.40 0.96 23.79
CA ARG A 594 -4.60 2.31 24.35
C ARG A 594 -4.58 2.28 25.88
N ASP A 595 -4.38 3.44 26.49
CA ASP A 595 -4.16 3.57 27.94
C ASP A 595 -5.36 3.14 28.80
N TRP A 596 -6.57 3.15 28.24
CA TRP A 596 -7.81 2.78 28.93
C TRP A 596 -8.30 1.36 28.60
N ASP A 597 -7.58 0.60 27.77
CA ASP A 597 -7.96 -0.76 27.44
C ASP A 597 -7.82 -1.67 28.66
N THR A 598 -8.92 -2.33 29.04
CA THR A 598 -8.92 -3.29 30.15
C THR A 598 -8.32 -4.64 29.77
N ASP A 599 -8.34 -4.96 28.48
CA ASP A 599 -7.72 -6.14 27.89
C ASP A 599 -6.64 -5.69 26.90
N PRO A 600 -5.34 -5.83 27.24
CA PRO A 600 -4.25 -5.40 26.38
C PRO A 600 -4.13 -6.25 25.10
N THR A 601 -4.85 -7.38 25.00
CA THR A 601 -4.76 -8.30 23.86
C THR A 601 -5.81 -8.03 22.79
N ASN A 602 -6.85 -7.26 23.08
CA ASN A 602 -7.99 -7.02 22.18
C ASN A 602 -7.69 -5.89 21.16
N ASN A 603 -6.62 -6.04 20.39
CA ASN A 603 -6.22 -5.15 19.30
C ASN A 603 -5.51 -5.92 18.19
N VAL A 604 -5.51 -5.36 16.97
CA VAL A 604 -4.96 -6.00 15.76
C VAL A 604 -3.51 -6.42 15.96
N HIS A 605 -2.65 -5.52 16.47
CA HIS A 605 -1.24 -5.81 16.68
C HIS A 605 -1.02 -7.05 17.57
N SER A 606 -1.73 -7.11 18.70
CA SER A 606 -1.60 -8.21 19.65
C SER A 606 -2.07 -9.54 19.06
N ILE A 607 -3.21 -9.54 18.36
CA ILE A 607 -3.78 -10.76 17.76
C ILE A 607 -2.94 -11.26 16.59
N ILE A 608 -2.44 -10.38 15.72
CA ILE A 608 -1.55 -10.78 14.62
C ILE A 608 -0.27 -11.41 15.17
N ASN A 609 0.33 -10.79 16.18
CA ASN A 609 1.50 -11.36 16.84
C ASN A 609 1.20 -12.70 17.54
N TYR A 610 -0.02 -12.87 18.07
CA TYR A 610 -0.44 -14.13 18.66
C TYR A 610 -0.51 -15.26 17.62
N TRP A 611 -1.14 -15.01 16.47
CA TRP A 611 -1.15 -15.96 15.35
C TRP A 611 0.26 -16.36 14.91
N ILE A 612 1.17 -15.40 14.83
CA ILE A 612 2.59 -15.66 14.50
C ILE A 612 3.25 -16.52 15.58
N ALA A 613 3.02 -16.19 16.86
CA ALA A 613 3.58 -16.92 17.99
C ALA A 613 3.09 -18.38 18.07
N GLU A 614 1.83 -18.64 17.68
CA GLU A 614 1.26 -19.99 17.59
C GLU A 614 1.76 -20.78 16.35
N GLY A 615 2.58 -20.17 15.50
CA GLY A 615 3.30 -20.84 14.41
C GLY A 615 2.77 -20.55 13.00
N LEU A 616 1.88 -19.58 12.82
CA LEU A 616 1.45 -19.15 11.49
C LEU A 616 2.51 -18.23 10.86
N PRO A 617 3.05 -18.53 9.65
CA PRO A 617 3.97 -17.61 8.99
C PRO A 617 3.32 -16.27 8.70
N ALA A 618 4.01 -15.16 9.00
CA ALA A 618 3.53 -13.80 8.73
C ALA A 618 3.07 -13.64 7.27
N SER A 619 3.85 -14.16 6.31
CA SER A 619 3.54 -14.14 4.87
C SER A 619 2.28 -14.92 4.45
N LYS A 620 1.67 -15.69 5.36
CA LYS A 620 0.38 -16.36 5.15
C LYS A 620 -0.78 -15.64 5.84
N ILE A 621 -0.55 -14.54 6.54
CA ILE A 621 -1.59 -13.77 7.24
C ILE A 621 -2.09 -12.65 6.35
N MET A 622 -3.39 -12.68 6.04
CA MET A 622 -4.11 -11.59 5.41
C MET A 622 -4.85 -10.83 6.50
N MET A 623 -4.40 -9.61 6.80
CA MET A 623 -4.96 -8.82 7.90
C MET A 623 -6.28 -8.15 7.49
N GLY A 624 -7.35 -8.40 8.24
CA GLY A 624 -8.66 -7.81 8.02
C GLY A 624 -8.71 -6.30 8.28
N ILE A 625 -9.31 -5.56 7.34
CA ILE A 625 -9.63 -4.13 7.44
C ILE A 625 -11.15 -3.98 7.16
N PRO A 626 -11.95 -3.50 8.12
CA PRO A 626 -13.39 -3.38 7.94
C PRO A 626 -13.77 -2.20 7.03
N LEU A 627 -14.75 -2.39 6.17
CA LEU A 627 -15.36 -1.34 5.32
C LEU A 627 -16.66 -0.80 5.92
N TYR A 628 -16.83 -0.98 7.23
CA TYR A 628 -18.01 -0.63 8.01
C TYR A 628 -17.62 -0.19 9.43
N GLY A 629 -18.59 0.38 10.14
CA GLY A 629 -18.48 0.72 11.55
C GLY A 629 -19.49 0.00 12.43
N LYS A 630 -19.11 -0.21 13.69
CA LYS A 630 -20.04 -0.62 14.76
C LYS A 630 -20.61 0.60 15.45
N SER A 631 -21.92 0.59 15.68
CA SER A 631 -22.64 1.76 16.20
C SER A 631 -23.46 1.49 17.46
N TRP A 632 -23.58 2.52 18.29
CA TRP A 632 -24.33 2.54 19.54
C TRP A 632 -25.33 3.69 19.54
N THR A 633 -26.42 3.51 20.29
CA THR A 633 -27.26 4.62 20.75
C THR A 633 -26.75 5.10 22.12
N LEU A 634 -26.34 6.38 22.21
CA LEU A 634 -25.81 6.98 23.45
C LEU A 634 -26.91 7.32 24.46
N ASN A 635 -26.54 7.36 25.74
CA ASN A 635 -27.44 7.69 26.84
C ASN A 635 -27.78 9.20 26.90
N TYR A 636 -29.08 9.52 27.01
CA TYR A 636 -29.67 10.88 27.05
C TYR A 636 -29.12 11.82 28.14
N THR A 637 -28.48 11.30 29.20
CA THR A 637 -27.88 12.14 30.26
C THR A 637 -26.45 12.61 29.97
N TYR A 638 -25.83 12.18 28.86
CA TYR A 638 -24.43 12.48 28.50
C TYR A 638 -24.33 13.10 27.10
N THR A 639 -25.15 14.12 26.84
CA THR A 639 -25.30 14.73 25.50
C THR A 639 -24.23 15.75 25.12
N GLU A 640 -23.34 16.15 26.05
CA GLU A 640 -22.35 17.21 25.81
C GLU A 640 -20.96 16.70 25.37
N ASP A 641 -20.55 15.47 25.76
CA ASP A 641 -19.25 14.88 25.37
C ASP A 641 -19.43 13.44 24.87
N ALA A 642 -19.28 13.24 23.56
CA ALA A 642 -19.26 11.91 22.92
C ALA A 642 -17.84 11.30 22.90
N THR A 643 -17.02 11.62 23.91
CA THR A 643 -15.63 11.20 24.01
C THR A 643 -15.52 9.71 24.28
N LEU A 644 -14.59 9.05 23.59
CA LEU A 644 -14.32 7.62 23.76
C LEU A 644 -13.62 7.33 25.11
N PRO A 645 -14.10 6.38 25.95
CA PRO A 645 -15.35 5.61 25.84
C PRO A 645 -16.58 6.35 26.42
N ALA A 646 -17.71 6.30 25.72
CA ALA A 646 -18.99 6.87 26.14
C ALA A 646 -20.02 5.79 26.53
N PRO A 647 -20.95 6.03 27.47
CA PRO A 647 -22.00 5.07 27.81
C PRO A 647 -23.06 4.90 26.70
N GLY A 648 -23.16 3.69 26.16
CA GLY A 648 -24.23 3.26 25.25
C GLY A 648 -25.38 2.57 25.98
N PHE A 649 -26.59 2.61 25.43
CA PHE A 649 -27.74 1.82 25.91
C PHE A 649 -28.02 0.58 25.04
N GLY A 650 -27.41 0.51 23.85
CA GLY A 650 -27.59 -0.60 22.92
C GLY A 650 -27.16 -0.24 21.51
N PRO A 651 -27.47 -1.09 20.52
CA PRO A 651 -27.08 -0.86 19.14
C PRO A 651 -27.66 0.44 18.58
N GLY A 652 -26.90 1.10 17.71
CA GLY A 652 -27.42 2.17 16.86
C GLY A 652 -28.52 1.67 15.93
N ALA A 653 -29.34 2.57 15.41
CA ALA A 653 -30.33 2.20 14.39
C ALA A 653 -29.62 1.58 13.16
N PRO A 654 -30.27 0.62 12.46
CA PRO A 654 -29.73 0.11 11.20
C PRO A 654 -29.51 1.24 10.19
N GLY A 655 -28.45 1.10 9.38
CA GLY A 655 -28.17 2.05 8.30
C GLY A 655 -29.33 2.16 7.30
N PRO A 656 -29.56 3.34 6.72
CA PRO A 656 -30.69 3.58 5.81
C PRO A 656 -30.64 2.76 4.52
N LEU A 657 -29.48 2.25 4.13
CA LEU A 657 -29.23 1.52 2.88
C LEU A 657 -28.74 0.10 3.13
N THR A 658 -27.85 -0.12 4.12
CA THR A 658 -27.44 -1.46 4.53
C THR A 658 -28.64 -2.22 5.08
N LYS A 659 -29.42 -1.64 6.01
CA LYS A 659 -30.66 -2.19 6.63
C LYS A 659 -30.54 -3.59 7.27
N ASP A 660 -29.41 -4.25 7.12
CA ASP A 660 -29.22 -5.67 7.41
C ASP A 660 -29.08 -5.95 8.92
N SER A 661 -28.61 -4.98 9.72
CA SER A 661 -28.39 -5.16 11.17
C SER A 661 -28.39 -3.84 11.95
N SER A 662 -28.95 -3.86 13.18
CA SER A 662 -28.78 -2.74 14.13
C SER A 662 -27.35 -2.72 14.63
N GLY A 663 -26.79 -1.52 14.87
CA GLY A 663 -25.42 -1.38 15.33
C GLY A 663 -24.35 -1.54 14.25
N TYR A 664 -24.73 -1.45 12.97
CA TYR A 664 -23.87 -1.62 11.81
C TYR A 664 -24.15 -0.51 10.79
N LEU A 665 -23.11 0.15 10.28
CA LEU A 665 -23.19 1.16 9.22
C LEU A 665 -22.08 0.91 8.20
N GLY A 666 -22.41 0.85 6.91
CA GLY A 666 -21.40 0.79 5.85
C GLY A 666 -20.63 2.12 5.74
N TYR A 667 -19.37 2.09 5.29
CA TYR A 667 -18.57 3.31 5.13
C TYR A 667 -19.30 4.37 4.29
N TYR A 668 -19.96 3.98 3.19
CA TYR A 668 -20.73 4.91 2.37
C TYR A 668 -21.87 5.62 3.13
N GLU A 669 -22.45 4.99 4.15
CA GLU A 669 -23.47 5.62 5.02
C GLU A 669 -22.81 6.57 6.02
N ILE A 670 -21.67 6.17 6.58
CA ILE A 670 -20.91 6.96 7.56
C ILE A 670 -20.37 8.23 6.89
N CYS A 671 -19.65 8.11 5.78
CA CYS A 671 -19.06 9.25 5.09
C CYS A 671 -20.14 10.20 4.55
N ASN A 672 -21.28 9.67 4.09
CA ASN A 672 -22.43 10.51 3.72
C ASN A 672 -22.98 11.28 4.92
N SER A 673 -23.11 10.62 6.08
CA SER A 673 -23.59 11.24 7.32
C SER A 673 -22.66 12.35 7.81
N VAL A 674 -21.35 12.13 7.75
CA VAL A 674 -20.32 13.14 8.05
C VAL A 674 -20.43 14.33 7.11
N LYS A 675 -20.49 14.07 5.80
CA LYS A 675 -20.49 15.11 4.77
C LYS A 675 -21.78 15.93 4.74
N ASN A 676 -22.93 15.28 4.88
CA ASN A 676 -24.22 15.87 4.55
C ASN A 676 -25.18 16.01 5.75
N GLU A 677 -24.95 15.30 6.86
CA GLU A 677 -25.87 15.27 8.00
C GLU A 677 -25.28 15.90 9.28
N GLY A 678 -24.09 16.48 9.18
CA GLY A 678 -23.46 17.25 10.26
C GLY A 678 -22.97 16.38 11.42
N TRP A 679 -22.56 15.14 11.16
CA TRP A 679 -21.92 14.30 12.18
C TRP A 679 -20.55 14.87 12.57
N GLU A 680 -20.27 14.85 13.86
CA GLU A 680 -18.98 15.28 14.41
C GLU A 680 -17.99 14.11 14.37
N VAL A 681 -16.82 14.32 13.76
CA VAL A 681 -15.76 13.32 13.64
C VAL A 681 -14.61 13.63 14.59
N VAL A 682 -14.11 12.62 15.27
CA VAL A 682 -12.88 12.69 16.07
C VAL A 682 -11.88 11.70 15.49
N VAL A 683 -10.67 12.19 15.24
CA VAL A 683 -9.55 11.42 14.69
C VAL A 683 -8.50 11.23 15.77
N ASP A 684 -8.08 9.98 15.97
CA ASP A 684 -6.93 9.67 16.80
C ASP A 684 -5.63 10.09 16.10
N GLN A 685 -4.91 11.05 16.69
CA GLN A 685 -3.67 11.60 16.11
C GLN A 685 -2.49 10.63 16.18
N GLU A 686 -2.59 9.58 17.01
CA GLU A 686 -1.56 8.55 17.12
C GLU A 686 -1.81 7.35 16.18
N PHE A 687 -2.94 7.32 15.46
CA PHE A 687 -3.35 6.21 14.60
C PHE A 687 -3.33 4.84 15.31
N LYS A 688 -3.65 4.80 16.61
CA LYS A 688 -3.93 3.55 17.32
C LYS A 688 -5.30 3.01 16.93
N ILE A 689 -6.23 3.88 16.52
CA ILE A 689 -7.56 3.55 16.01
C ILE A 689 -7.93 4.39 14.78
N GLY A 690 -8.90 3.91 14.01
CA GLY A 690 -9.60 4.73 13.03
C GLY A 690 -10.49 5.80 13.69
N PRO A 691 -11.09 6.69 12.89
CA PRO A 691 -11.97 7.72 13.43
C PRO A 691 -13.21 7.14 14.12
N TYR A 692 -13.84 7.99 14.92
CA TYR A 692 -15.22 7.78 15.34
C TYR A 692 -16.04 9.02 15.07
N ALA A 693 -17.34 8.83 14.86
CA ALA A 693 -18.27 9.90 14.56
C ALA A 693 -19.54 9.81 15.41
N SER A 694 -20.17 10.95 15.66
CA SER A 694 -21.46 11.01 16.36
C SER A 694 -22.48 11.91 15.67
N SER A 695 -23.73 11.47 15.64
CA SER A 695 -24.83 12.22 15.04
C SER A 695 -25.18 13.47 15.88
N PRO A 696 -25.69 14.54 15.27
CA PRO A 696 -26.16 15.72 16.02
C PRO A 696 -27.49 15.50 16.77
N ASN A 697 -28.24 14.45 16.42
CA ASN A 697 -29.57 14.17 16.98
C ASN A 697 -29.49 13.56 18.39
N VAL A 698 -30.54 13.73 19.21
CA VAL A 698 -30.64 13.13 20.54
C VAL A 698 -31.76 12.07 20.54
N PRO A 699 -31.50 10.81 20.93
CA PRO A 699 -30.22 10.29 21.43
C PRO A 699 -29.19 10.20 20.30
N LYS A 700 -27.92 10.47 20.61
CA LYS A 700 -26.84 10.45 19.61
C LYS A 700 -26.59 9.00 19.16
N THR A 701 -26.43 8.78 17.87
CA THR A 701 -25.75 7.61 17.34
C THR A 701 -24.24 7.86 17.40
N TRP A 702 -23.47 6.90 17.89
CA TRP A 702 -22.01 6.90 17.88
C TRP A 702 -21.52 5.73 17.00
N VAL A 703 -20.48 5.92 16.19
CA VAL A 703 -19.89 4.86 15.35
C VAL A 703 -18.37 4.95 15.33
N GLY A 704 -17.69 3.82 15.52
CA GLY A 704 -16.24 3.69 15.28
C GLY A 704 -15.99 2.93 13.97
N TYR A 705 -15.09 3.41 13.12
CA TYR A 705 -14.88 2.89 11.77
C TYR A 705 -13.49 3.22 11.23
N ASP A 706 -13.02 2.47 10.23
CA ASP A 706 -11.83 2.84 9.47
C ASP A 706 -12.22 3.73 8.26
N ASP A 707 -11.43 4.77 8.02
CA ASP A 707 -11.51 5.63 6.85
C ASP A 707 -10.32 5.37 5.89
N PRO A 708 -10.21 6.04 4.73
CA PRO A 708 -9.11 5.83 3.81
C PRO A 708 -7.72 6.08 4.42
N ALA A 709 -7.61 7.02 5.37
CA ALA A 709 -6.35 7.30 6.05
C ALA A 709 -5.94 6.14 6.97
N MET A 710 -6.86 5.64 7.80
CA MET A 710 -6.58 4.50 8.67
C MET A 710 -6.32 3.21 7.87
N ALA A 711 -7.03 3.03 6.75
CA ALA A 711 -6.79 1.90 5.86
C ALA A 711 -5.38 1.92 5.25
N ASN A 712 -4.84 3.11 4.94
CA ASN A 712 -3.45 3.25 4.51
C ASN A 712 -2.47 2.87 5.63
N VAL A 713 -2.69 3.35 6.85
CA VAL A 713 -1.87 3.00 8.03
C VAL A 713 -1.86 1.50 8.28
N LYS A 714 -3.04 0.85 8.24
CA LYS A 714 -3.16 -0.61 8.38
C LYS A 714 -2.48 -1.35 7.23
N SER A 715 -2.58 -0.84 6.01
CA SER A 715 -1.91 -1.43 4.84
C SER A 715 -0.39 -1.31 4.93
N ARG A 716 0.14 -0.22 5.51
CA ARG A 716 1.57 -0.08 5.83
C ARG A 716 1.99 -1.04 6.92
N TYR A 717 1.18 -1.20 7.97
CA TYR A 717 1.41 -2.21 9.01
C TYR A 717 1.55 -3.62 8.42
N VAL A 718 0.71 -3.98 7.44
CA VAL A 718 0.82 -5.26 6.70
C VAL A 718 2.22 -5.43 6.10
N LEU A 719 2.71 -4.43 5.39
CA LEU A 719 4.02 -4.46 4.73
C LEU A 719 5.17 -4.46 5.74
N ASP A 720 5.13 -3.56 6.72
CA ASP A 720 6.18 -3.37 7.73
C ASP A 720 6.38 -4.61 8.61
N ASN A 721 5.33 -5.43 8.78
CA ASN A 721 5.38 -6.67 9.55
C ASN A 721 5.54 -7.93 8.68
N GLY A 722 5.80 -7.76 7.37
CA GLY A 722 5.97 -8.87 6.43
C GLY A 722 4.76 -9.79 6.34
N LEU A 723 3.55 -9.24 6.55
CA LEU A 723 2.32 -10.00 6.43
C LEU A 723 2.05 -10.35 4.96
N GLY A 724 1.29 -11.41 4.73
CA GLY A 724 0.96 -11.88 3.38
C GLY A 724 0.11 -10.93 2.56
N GLY A 725 -0.58 -9.99 3.23
CA GLY A 725 -1.45 -9.03 2.57
C GLY A 725 -2.56 -8.49 3.46
N ALA A 726 -3.52 -7.83 2.82
CA ALA A 726 -4.71 -7.29 3.46
C ALA A 726 -5.97 -8.02 2.98
N MET A 727 -7.00 -8.05 3.83
CA MET A 727 -8.32 -8.56 3.52
C MET A 727 -9.38 -7.53 3.91
N VAL A 728 -10.47 -7.39 3.14
CA VAL A 728 -11.59 -6.50 3.49
C VAL A 728 -12.92 -7.22 3.60
N TRP A 729 -13.70 -6.82 4.62
CA TRP A 729 -15.11 -7.16 4.78
C TRP A 729 -15.96 -5.88 4.87
N ASP A 730 -16.92 -5.63 3.98
CA ASP A 730 -17.01 -6.24 2.64
C ASP A 730 -17.12 -5.15 1.58
N ILE A 731 -16.78 -5.48 0.33
CA ILE A 731 -16.61 -4.48 -0.75
C ILE A 731 -17.89 -3.73 -1.10
N SER A 732 -19.06 -4.25 -0.72
CA SER A 732 -20.34 -3.59 -0.95
C SER A 732 -20.60 -2.43 0.02
N THR A 733 -19.75 -2.26 1.04
CA THR A 733 -19.89 -1.24 2.09
C THR A 733 -18.93 -0.07 1.98
N ASP A 734 -17.95 -0.12 1.06
CA ASP A 734 -17.17 1.05 0.65
C ASP A 734 -18.02 2.03 -0.19
N ASP A 735 -17.53 3.24 -0.44
CA ASP A 735 -18.20 4.23 -1.29
C ASP A 735 -17.98 3.93 -2.79
N PHE A 736 -18.55 2.82 -3.25
CA PHE A 736 -18.46 2.33 -4.63
C PHE A 736 -19.15 3.23 -5.66
N ARG A 737 -19.85 4.28 -5.23
CA ARG A 737 -20.54 5.27 -6.07
C ARG A 737 -19.93 6.66 -6.00
N ASN A 738 -18.88 6.86 -5.19
CA ASN A 738 -18.26 8.17 -4.97
C ASN A 738 -19.28 9.22 -4.50
N THR A 739 -20.20 8.85 -3.61
CA THR A 739 -21.18 9.75 -3.00
C THR A 739 -20.52 10.77 -2.06
N CYS A 740 -19.41 10.38 -1.44
CA CYS A 740 -18.65 11.18 -0.49
C CYS A 740 -17.61 12.07 -1.18
N GLY A 741 -17.29 11.83 -2.46
CA GLY A 741 -16.42 12.72 -3.25
C GLY A 741 -14.92 12.44 -3.10
N GLU A 742 -14.56 11.28 -2.54
CA GLU A 742 -13.18 10.84 -2.31
C GLU A 742 -12.68 9.86 -3.37
N GLY A 743 -13.48 9.61 -4.41
CA GLY A 743 -13.24 8.60 -5.44
C GLY A 743 -14.17 7.39 -5.29
N VAL A 744 -14.11 6.47 -6.25
CA VAL A 744 -14.85 5.21 -6.21
C VAL A 744 -14.04 4.20 -5.39
N ASN A 745 -14.69 3.57 -4.40
CA ASN A 745 -14.04 2.64 -3.47
C ASN A 745 -12.79 3.27 -2.78
N PRO A 746 -12.95 4.40 -2.07
CA PRO A 746 -11.82 5.15 -1.53
C PRO A 746 -10.99 4.35 -0.52
N ILE A 747 -11.61 3.50 0.31
CA ILE A 747 -10.85 2.66 1.24
C ILE A 747 -10.10 1.57 0.47
N MET A 748 -10.79 0.81 -0.40
CA MET A 748 -10.13 -0.24 -1.17
C MET A 748 -9.00 0.30 -2.06
N THR A 749 -9.18 1.47 -2.67
CA THR A 749 -8.16 2.10 -3.52
C THR A 749 -6.89 2.44 -2.71
N ASN A 750 -7.05 2.89 -1.46
CA ASN A 750 -5.89 3.15 -0.60
C ASN A 750 -5.18 1.86 -0.19
N ILE A 751 -5.92 0.79 0.09
CA ILE A 751 -5.34 -0.53 0.39
C ILE A 751 -4.59 -1.04 -0.84
N SER A 752 -5.29 -1.19 -1.97
CA SER A 752 -4.77 -1.64 -3.27
C SER A 752 -3.48 -0.92 -3.67
N ARG A 753 -3.46 0.43 -3.61
CA ARG A 753 -2.26 1.22 -3.91
C ARG A 753 -1.10 0.90 -2.97
N THR A 754 -1.40 0.71 -1.69
CA THR A 754 -0.37 0.51 -0.66
C THR A 754 0.21 -0.90 -0.71
N VAL A 755 -0.65 -1.94 -0.69
CA VAL A 755 -0.21 -3.34 -0.74
C VAL A 755 0.17 -3.81 -2.16
N GLY A 756 0.26 -2.89 -3.12
CA GLY A 756 0.82 -3.17 -4.44
C GLY A 756 -0.08 -3.94 -5.40
N VAL A 757 -1.40 -3.87 -5.21
CA VAL A 757 -2.36 -4.59 -6.05
C VAL A 757 -2.93 -3.63 -7.09
N GLY A 758 -2.34 -3.57 -8.28
CA GLY A 758 -2.99 -2.99 -9.46
C GLY A 758 -2.44 -1.65 -9.95
N VAL A 759 -1.36 -1.71 -10.74
CA VAL A 759 -1.23 -0.94 -11.99
C VAL A 759 -0.54 -1.86 -13.00
N SER A 760 -1.30 -2.78 -13.59
CA SER A 760 -0.85 -3.47 -14.79
C SER A 760 -2.05 -3.80 -15.70
N SER A 761 -2.09 -3.11 -16.84
CA SER A 761 -2.85 -3.36 -18.08
C SER A 761 -4.36 -2.95 -18.18
N THR A 762 -4.58 -1.90 -18.97
CA THR A 762 -5.61 -1.71 -20.01
C THR A 762 -7.04 -2.28 -19.83
N THR A 763 -8.01 -1.39 -19.56
CA THR A 763 -9.20 -1.24 -20.43
C THR A 763 -9.93 0.08 -20.14
N THR A 764 -9.92 0.99 -21.11
CA THR A 764 -10.75 2.20 -21.13
C THR A 764 -12.23 1.86 -20.92
N PHE A 765 -12.80 2.28 -19.79
CA PHE A 765 -14.25 2.36 -19.61
C PHE A 765 -14.81 3.42 -20.56
N LYS A 766 -15.37 2.97 -21.68
CA LYS A 766 -16.22 3.81 -22.54
C LYS A 766 -17.66 3.64 -22.03
N PRO A 767 -18.34 4.70 -21.55
CA PRO A 767 -19.75 4.59 -21.17
C PRO A 767 -20.57 4.22 -22.42
N SER A 768 -21.24 3.08 -22.38
CA SER A 768 -22.26 2.73 -23.36
C SER A 768 -23.45 3.68 -23.20
N VAL A 769 -23.46 4.74 -24.00
CA VAL A 769 -24.66 5.57 -24.20
C VAL A 769 -25.63 4.74 -25.05
N THR A 770 -26.73 4.30 -24.43
CA THR A 770 -27.87 3.72 -25.14
C THR A 770 -28.49 4.81 -26.02
N SER A 771 -28.22 4.76 -27.33
CA SER A 771 -28.86 5.63 -28.31
C SER A 771 -30.28 5.13 -28.59
N THR A 772 -31.27 5.83 -28.03
CA THR A 772 -32.67 5.69 -28.45
C THR A 772 -32.83 6.23 -29.86
N THR A 773 -33.11 5.33 -30.80
CA THR A 773 -33.46 5.64 -32.19
C THR A 773 -34.73 6.47 -32.23
N THR A 774 -34.62 7.75 -32.56
CA THR A 774 -35.76 8.55 -33.05
C THR A 774 -35.42 9.05 -34.44
N ALA A 775 -36.12 8.50 -35.42
CA ALA A 775 -36.04 8.90 -36.81
C ALA A 775 -36.64 10.30 -36.99
N THR A 776 -35.92 11.24 -37.60
CA THR A 776 -36.55 12.32 -38.36
C THR A 776 -35.64 12.80 -39.50
N SER A 777 -36.31 13.10 -40.59
CA SER A 777 -35.91 13.35 -41.97
C SER A 777 -34.83 14.41 -42.23
N THR A 778 -34.07 14.11 -43.29
CA THR A 778 -33.28 14.98 -44.15
C THR A 778 -33.96 16.31 -44.52
N SER A 779 -33.20 17.41 -44.45
CA SER A 779 -33.15 18.39 -45.55
C SER A 779 -31.80 19.11 -45.57
N VAL A 780 -31.31 19.29 -46.79
CA VAL A 780 -30.02 19.87 -47.16
C VAL A 780 -30.27 21.34 -47.52
N LEU A 781 -29.37 22.26 -47.12
CA LEU A 781 -28.63 23.18 -48.01
C LEU A 781 -28.20 24.50 -47.34
N THR A 782 -26.97 24.88 -47.72
CA THR A 782 -26.44 26.24 -47.97
C THR A 782 -25.97 27.14 -46.81
N SER A 783 -24.64 27.17 -46.68
CA SER A 783 -23.75 28.35 -46.72
C SER A 783 -24.32 29.73 -46.39
N THR A 784 -23.67 30.45 -45.47
CA THR A 784 -22.99 31.73 -45.76
C THR A 784 -22.12 32.21 -44.60
N SER A 785 -20.96 32.74 -44.98
CA SER A 785 -20.00 33.50 -44.19
C SER A 785 -20.41 34.97 -44.05
N SER A 786 -20.20 35.59 -42.89
CA SER A 786 -19.84 37.02 -42.73
C SER A 786 -19.60 37.31 -41.23
N SER A 787 -18.35 37.58 -40.85
CA SER A 787 -17.83 38.91 -40.46
C SER A 787 -18.40 39.48 -39.16
N GLY A 788 -17.50 39.73 -38.20
CA GLY A 788 -17.85 40.34 -36.93
C GLY A 788 -18.09 41.84 -37.00
N GLU A 789 -18.66 42.37 -35.93
CA GLU A 789 -18.18 43.57 -35.24
C GLU A 789 -18.89 43.77 -33.88
N THR A 790 -18.05 44.05 -32.89
CA THR A 790 -18.19 44.78 -31.63
C THR A 790 -19.53 45.46 -31.28
N SER A 791 -20.02 45.26 -30.05
CA SER A 791 -20.47 46.38 -29.20
C SER A 791 -20.48 46.03 -27.70
N THR A 792 -20.08 47.05 -26.94
CA THR A 792 -20.01 47.26 -25.48
C THR A 792 -21.33 47.12 -24.73
N ALA A 793 -21.30 46.69 -23.45
CA ALA A 793 -21.99 47.37 -22.32
C ALA A 793 -21.96 46.60 -20.98
N THR A 794 -21.30 47.22 -19.99
CA THR A 794 -21.76 47.51 -18.61
C THR A 794 -21.99 46.40 -17.56
N ALA A 795 -21.22 46.53 -16.47
CA ALA A 795 -21.41 45.89 -15.18
C ALA A 795 -22.47 46.60 -14.30
N PRO A 796 -22.97 45.93 -13.24
CA PRO A 796 -23.35 46.62 -12.00
C PRO A 796 -22.69 46.05 -10.74
N LYS A 797 -22.23 46.96 -9.87
CA LYS A 797 -21.91 46.77 -8.44
C LYS A 797 -23.17 46.99 -7.60
N SER A 798 -23.28 46.34 -6.42
CA SER A 798 -23.49 46.98 -5.07
C SER A 798 -23.73 45.91 -3.97
N THR A 799 -22.83 45.74 -2.99
CA THR A 799 -22.84 46.21 -1.56
C THR A 799 -23.68 45.42 -0.54
N THR A 800 -23.05 45.05 0.59
CA THR A 800 -23.26 45.44 2.02
C THR A 800 -22.78 44.31 2.95
N LYS A 801 -22.32 44.46 4.20
CA LYS A 801 -21.76 45.51 5.06
C LYS A 801 -21.12 44.77 6.26
N LEU A 802 -19.96 45.21 6.74
CA LEU A 802 -19.33 44.76 8.00
C LEU A 802 -19.93 45.50 9.22
N SER A 803 -19.95 44.84 10.38
CA SER A 803 -20.17 45.45 11.70
C SER A 803 -19.43 44.68 12.80
N THR A 804 -18.94 45.42 13.78
CA THR A 804 -17.85 45.17 14.74
C THR A 804 -18.24 44.52 16.08
N TRP A 805 -17.24 43.85 16.68
CA TRP A 805 -16.93 43.47 18.09
C TRP A 805 -17.51 44.36 19.22
N PRO A 806 -17.66 43.91 20.51
CA PRO A 806 -16.53 43.40 21.31
C PRO A 806 -16.77 42.34 22.42
N ARG A 807 -15.61 41.86 22.89
CA ARG A 807 -15.29 40.94 23.99
C ARG A 807 -15.66 41.53 25.36
N THR A 808 -16.16 40.72 26.30
CA THR A 808 -15.94 40.96 27.74
C THR A 808 -15.94 39.65 28.53
N THR A 809 -14.91 39.50 29.34
CA THR A 809 -14.61 38.43 30.30
C THR A 809 -15.24 38.72 31.66
N THR A 810 -15.81 37.73 32.35
CA THR A 810 -15.72 37.63 33.83
C THR A 810 -16.00 36.21 34.34
N ALA A 811 -15.14 35.74 35.24
CA ALA A 811 -15.26 34.49 36.00
C ALA A 811 -16.16 34.66 37.24
N TRP A 812 -16.62 33.56 37.85
CA TRP A 812 -16.52 33.19 39.29
C TRP A 812 -17.56 32.12 39.71
N THR A 813 -17.02 30.96 40.12
CA THR A 813 -17.36 30.06 41.27
C THR A 813 -18.79 29.75 41.74
N THR A 814 -19.07 28.43 41.77
CA THR A 814 -19.42 27.58 42.93
C THR A 814 -20.45 28.05 43.98
N ARG A 815 -21.60 27.35 44.08
CA ARG A 815 -21.92 26.39 45.17
C ARG A 815 -23.34 25.84 45.12
N MET A 816 -23.40 24.53 45.35
CA MET A 816 -24.49 23.68 45.82
C MET A 816 -25.70 24.36 46.47
N THR A 817 -26.88 23.83 46.12
CA THR A 817 -27.95 23.65 47.11
C THR A 817 -28.61 22.29 46.89
N ILE A 818 -28.46 21.42 47.89
CA ILE A 818 -29.17 20.16 48.03
C ILE A 818 -30.56 20.49 48.57
N PHE A 819 -31.61 19.99 47.93
CA PHE A 819 -32.88 19.71 48.62
C PHE A 819 -33.24 18.25 48.42
N ASN A 820 -33.48 17.61 49.55
CA ASN A 820 -33.71 16.20 49.71
C ASN A 820 -35.20 15.99 50.05
N THR A 821 -35.75 14.86 49.58
CA THR A 821 -36.92 14.13 50.11
C THR A 821 -38.34 14.55 49.65
N PRO A 822 -39.39 13.70 49.82
CA PRO A 822 -39.52 12.27 49.46
C PRO A 822 -40.95 11.92 48.92
N PHE A 823 -41.24 10.61 48.78
CA PHE A 823 -42.57 9.93 48.83
C PHE A 823 -43.23 9.38 47.54
N SER A 824 -42.98 8.07 47.35
CA SER A 824 -43.95 6.94 47.40
C SER A 824 -44.93 6.60 46.27
N PRO A 825 -45.31 5.29 46.17
CA PRO A 825 -45.72 4.62 44.95
C PRO A 825 -47.22 4.28 44.91
N SER A 826 -47.76 3.99 43.71
CA SER A 826 -48.97 3.17 43.60
C SER A 826 -49.16 2.49 42.25
N SER A 827 -49.55 1.21 42.38
CA SER A 827 -50.39 0.38 41.50
C SER A 827 -49.86 -0.10 40.14
N GLY A 828 -49.26 -1.30 40.14
CA GLY A 828 -49.97 -2.57 39.91
C GLY A 828 -50.72 -2.78 38.58
N GLY A 829 -50.14 -3.63 37.72
CA GLY A 829 -50.81 -4.36 36.64
C GLY A 829 -50.00 -5.61 36.25
N GLN A 830 -50.60 -6.80 36.33
CA GLN A 830 -49.96 -8.12 36.21
C GLN A 830 -50.17 -8.77 34.82
N ILE A 831 -49.10 -9.41 34.32
CA ILE A 831 -49.03 -10.69 33.54
C ILE A 831 -49.43 -10.58 32.03
N THR A 832 -48.59 -10.97 31.05
CA THR A 832 -48.29 -12.37 30.67
C THR A 832 -46.86 -12.62 30.13
N SER A 833 -46.32 -13.75 30.57
CA SER A 833 -44.99 -14.31 30.30
C SER A 833 -44.92 -15.20 29.05
N HIS A 834 -43.94 -14.98 28.18
CA HIS A 834 -43.24 -16.03 27.42
C HIS A 834 -41.73 -15.74 27.52
N GLY A 835 -41.08 -16.38 28.50
CA GLY A 835 -39.66 -16.22 28.81
C GLY A 835 -38.82 -17.34 28.20
N ASN A 836 -37.76 -16.92 27.52
CA ASN A 836 -36.68 -17.71 26.91
C ASN A 836 -35.77 -18.32 28.02
N PRO A 837 -35.31 -19.60 27.95
CA PRO A 837 -34.68 -20.30 29.07
C PRO A 837 -33.26 -19.84 29.45
N PHE A 838 -32.67 -18.84 28.78
CA PHE A 838 -31.27 -18.46 28.98
C PHE A 838 -30.99 -17.63 30.25
N MET A 839 -32.01 -17.09 30.90
CA MET A 839 -31.82 -16.23 32.10
C MET A 839 -31.65 -16.98 33.42
N LEU A 840 -31.96 -18.28 33.48
CA LEU A 840 -31.92 -19.03 34.75
C LEU A 840 -30.52 -19.57 35.08
N LEU A 841 -29.65 -19.76 34.09
CA LEU A 841 -28.31 -20.33 34.31
C LEU A 841 -27.30 -19.28 34.83
N ILE A 842 -27.44 -18.02 34.42
CA ILE A 842 -26.55 -16.92 34.82
C ILE A 842 -26.80 -16.50 36.27
N PHE A 843 -28.04 -16.57 36.74
CA PHE A 843 -28.39 -16.26 38.13
C PHE A 843 -27.84 -17.28 39.14
N VAL A 844 -27.72 -18.56 38.76
CA VAL A 844 -27.18 -19.61 39.65
C VAL A 844 -25.65 -19.51 39.80
N VAL A 845 -24.94 -19.10 38.75
CA VAL A 845 -23.47 -18.92 38.78
C VAL A 845 -23.07 -17.65 39.56
N LEU A 846 -23.87 -16.58 39.48
CA LEU A 846 -23.65 -15.34 40.25
C LEU A 846 -24.00 -15.50 41.74
N LEU A 847 -25.02 -16.28 42.09
CA LEU A 847 -25.35 -16.57 43.50
C LEU A 847 -24.28 -17.44 44.18
N MET A 848 -23.67 -18.39 43.47
CA MET A 848 -22.57 -19.22 43.99
C MET A 848 -21.27 -18.43 44.20
N ARG A 849 -21.03 -17.35 43.45
CA ARG A 849 -19.88 -16.45 43.67
C ARG A 849 -20.07 -15.48 44.82
N MET A 850 -21.30 -15.09 45.17
CA MET A 850 -21.57 -14.23 46.33
C MET A 850 -21.61 -14.99 47.67
N LEU A 851 -21.86 -16.31 47.67
CA LEU A 851 -21.86 -17.12 48.90
C LEU A 851 -20.48 -17.65 49.33
N ASN A 852 -19.42 -17.44 48.52
CA ASN A 852 -18.02 -17.78 48.87
C ASN A 852 -17.20 -16.57 49.39
N ARG A 853 -17.87 -15.45 49.71
CA ARG A 853 -17.28 -14.29 50.38
C ARG A 853 -18.12 -13.81 51.57
N LEU A 854 -18.61 -14.77 52.37
CA LEU A 854 -19.04 -14.59 53.75
C LEU A 854 -18.37 -15.64 54.63
#